data_AF-A0A6N1MIK0-F1
#
_entry.id   AF-A0A6N1MIK0-F1
#
_cell.length_a   1.000
_cell.length_b   1.000
_cell.length_c   1.000
_cell.angle_alpha   90.00
_cell.angle_beta   90.00
_cell.angle_gamma   90.00
#
_symmetry.space_group_name_H-M   'P 1'
#
loop_
_entity.id
_entity.type
_entity.pdbx_description
1 polymer ?
#
loop_
_entity_poly.entity_id
_entity_poly.type
_entity_poly.pdbx_seq_one_letter_code
_entity_poly.pdbx_strand_id
1 'polypeptide(L)'
;MAVPEQTPYIEHTGNGITTSFALKFQCESKDHLIVLIDDIEPPIETWSLSGGNVVFTTAPAAGKKITLQRNTPFSRTTDYQSYNNSFRPPAVNKDFDWIWLKLQELGVANWLMKQYVDKKDDELRAYLMEEIRKQGVALDQLDEYYNYLMQRLAEIAVSGGWDASFVVDASGATQQVVNDGIKSRDELRLLSPPRKGLRVYLVSIHEGLGLGGGWFISTQKSGLVDNGGTIIASSNPLFFWVRVDYDCLTPEMFGADGINDDYPAIKTMYATLPRIGGEVRLSRFHKVSKGVLIPPRSKTVGVGRDACGFLKTTHDFESVSDRIWQDMTRSYNIDYLVAIDIDSDIWGNIDGDQIRSTTLKDFSTKCIAPIGVASYGLYTFEVYHFNMESLTFENVDVGVEYEGWLARMLSVSVRNCRIGLRAPNGGTSLHCDNFYVKNVSERAYDLNNLTYSTFTTCCVDFCEDIAYRIHGCFGIVFNGCGFEEVKNHDLYITDSNIVINSMRGMNNPWGGNTVSTKYINNSKVIFNGCHYNYYGVTGSNGRKPWEITNNSIISLVNTTHPAKENIPTDPDKYDFGSGRNIVNITNEDGVSTIVGGSGSQYKGVMNNGIFTVISDYDAPTFAVPLLLDGTRWNRKVPNSDGYYGWVFKAATEQWLPISKVVV
;
A
#
# COMPACT_ATOMS: atom_id res chain seq x y z
N MET A 1 7.66 13.80 121.32
CA MET A 1 8.31 14.22 120.06
C MET A 1 7.42 13.74 118.93
N ALA A 2 7.30 14.50 117.84
CA ALA A 2 6.50 14.07 116.69
C ALA A 2 7.13 12.83 116.02
N VAL A 3 6.29 11.96 115.47
CA VAL A 3 6.73 10.78 114.72
C VAL A 3 7.46 11.20 113.43
N PRO A 4 8.71 10.74 113.19
CA PRO A 4 9.44 11.04 111.96
C PRO A 4 8.83 10.32 110.74
N GLU A 5 9.17 10.78 109.54
CA GLU A 5 8.92 10.01 108.32
C GLU A 5 9.68 8.69 108.37
N GLN A 6 8.96 7.59 108.17
CA GLN A 6 9.49 6.24 108.22
C GLN A 6 8.61 5.35 107.36
N THR A 7 9.20 4.30 106.80
CA THR A 7 8.48 3.27 106.06
C THR A 7 8.13 2.15 107.03
N PRO A 8 6.86 1.97 107.42
CA PRO A 8 6.43 0.94 108.37
C PRO A 8 6.38 -0.47 107.75
N TYR A 9 7.39 -0.80 106.95
CA TYR A 9 7.51 -2.03 106.20
C TYR A 9 8.99 -2.36 105.98
N ILE A 10 9.37 -3.60 106.28
CA ILE A 10 10.68 -4.11 105.95
C ILE A 10 10.61 -5.60 105.66
N GLU A 11 11.41 -6.03 104.69
CA GLU A 11 11.62 -7.44 104.40
C GLU A 11 13.03 -7.85 104.82
N HIS A 12 13.13 -9.06 105.35
CA HIS A 12 14.39 -9.74 105.62
C HIS A 12 14.38 -11.13 104.99
N THR A 13 15.55 -11.72 104.87
CA THR A 13 15.70 -13.13 104.47
C THR A 13 16.26 -13.89 105.65
N GLY A 14 15.55 -14.93 106.07
CA GLY A 14 16.03 -15.87 107.09
C GLY A 14 17.31 -16.56 106.60
N ASN A 15 18.28 -16.70 107.49
CA ASN A 15 19.52 -17.44 107.25
C ASN A 15 19.58 -18.76 108.04
N GLY A 16 18.50 -19.14 108.73
CA GLY A 16 18.44 -20.33 109.59
C GLY A 16 19.13 -20.18 110.95
N ILE A 17 19.72 -19.02 111.27
CA ILE A 17 20.51 -18.82 112.51
C ILE A 17 20.04 -17.58 113.29
N THR A 18 19.75 -16.47 112.60
CA THR A 18 19.40 -15.19 113.23
C THR A 18 17.96 -15.20 113.72
N THR A 19 17.73 -14.89 115.00
CA THR A 19 16.40 -14.84 115.62
C THR A 19 15.86 -13.42 115.80
N SER A 20 16.71 -12.40 115.75
CA SER A 20 16.35 -11.00 116.01
C SER A 20 16.46 -10.15 114.75
N PHE A 21 15.36 -9.50 114.38
CA PHE A 21 15.24 -8.64 113.19
C PHE A 21 14.77 -7.25 113.59
N ALA A 22 15.53 -6.23 113.21
CA ALA A 22 15.26 -4.86 113.62
C ALA A 22 14.09 -4.24 112.87
N LEU A 23 13.13 -3.67 113.62
CA LEU A 23 12.20 -2.71 113.06
C LEU A 23 12.99 -1.44 112.77
N LYS A 24 12.98 -1.02 111.50
CA LYS A 24 13.51 0.29 111.10
C LYS A 24 12.46 1.41 111.24
N PHE A 25 11.39 1.13 111.99
CA PHE A 25 10.29 2.04 112.24
C PHE A 25 9.75 1.87 113.66
N GLN A 26 9.17 2.93 114.21
CA GLN A 26 8.57 2.96 115.53
C GLN A 26 7.31 2.07 115.57
N CYS A 27 7.21 1.20 116.57
CA CYS A 27 6.02 0.40 116.81
C CYS A 27 5.80 0.31 118.33
N GLU A 28 4.67 0.81 118.82
CA GLU A 28 4.41 0.93 120.26
C GLU A 28 3.94 -0.36 120.91
N SER A 29 3.28 -1.23 120.14
CA SER A 29 2.73 -2.50 120.62
C SER A 29 2.97 -3.61 119.62
N LYS A 30 3.20 -4.83 120.14
CA LYS A 30 3.23 -6.06 119.35
C LYS A 30 1.93 -6.24 118.54
N ASP A 31 0.80 -5.83 119.10
CA ASP A 31 -0.52 -5.95 118.47
C ASP A 31 -0.69 -5.07 117.25
N HIS A 32 0.20 -4.09 117.05
CA HIS A 32 0.20 -3.21 115.88
C HIS A 32 1.22 -3.65 114.84
N LEU A 33 1.71 -4.89 114.91
CA LEU A 33 2.71 -5.41 113.99
C LEU A 33 2.24 -6.71 113.36
N ILE A 34 2.23 -6.72 112.04
CA ILE A 34 2.05 -7.92 111.22
C ILE A 34 3.43 -8.48 110.93
N VAL A 35 3.60 -9.76 111.22
CA VAL A 35 4.84 -10.50 110.95
C VAL A 35 4.48 -11.68 110.07
N LEU A 36 5.13 -11.80 108.92
CA LEU A 36 4.90 -12.89 107.97
C LEU A 36 6.19 -13.65 107.71
N ILE A 37 6.11 -14.96 107.57
CA ILE A 37 7.16 -15.81 107.00
C ILE A 37 6.60 -16.45 105.74
N ASP A 38 7.19 -16.13 104.58
CA ASP A 38 6.66 -16.46 103.25
C ASP A 38 5.17 -16.11 103.12
N ASP A 39 4.83 -14.86 103.48
CA ASP A 39 3.48 -14.31 103.39
C ASP A 39 2.43 -14.98 104.29
N ILE A 40 2.85 -15.83 105.25
CA ILE A 40 1.99 -16.48 106.24
C ILE A 40 2.33 -15.97 107.64
N GLU A 41 1.32 -15.58 108.43
CA GLU A 41 1.52 -15.19 109.84
C GLU A 41 1.92 -16.41 110.68
N PRO A 42 3.10 -16.41 111.34
CA PRO A 42 3.45 -17.44 112.28
C PRO A 42 2.64 -17.27 113.58
N PRO A 43 2.42 -18.34 114.37
CA PRO A 43 1.64 -18.26 115.60
C PRO A 43 2.18 -17.16 116.52
N ILE A 44 1.31 -16.31 117.08
CA ILE A 44 1.72 -15.10 117.80
C ILE A 44 2.69 -15.37 118.97
N GLU A 45 2.61 -16.54 119.62
CA GLU A 45 3.51 -16.99 120.70
C GLU A 45 4.97 -17.21 120.25
N THR A 46 5.22 -17.34 118.95
CA THR A 46 6.53 -17.73 118.39
C THR A 46 7.48 -16.56 118.13
N TRP A 47 7.04 -15.34 118.38
CA TRP A 47 7.88 -14.14 118.30
C TRP A 47 7.46 -13.09 119.33
N SER A 48 8.35 -12.15 119.62
CA SER A 48 8.09 -11.04 120.54
C SER A 48 8.62 -9.73 119.97
N LEU A 49 8.06 -8.61 120.42
CA LEU A 49 8.58 -7.27 120.12
C LEU A 49 9.38 -6.78 121.34
N SER A 50 10.69 -6.66 121.20
CA SER A 50 11.58 -6.22 122.28
C SER A 50 12.68 -5.31 121.76
N GLY A 51 12.83 -4.14 122.38
CA GLY A 51 13.88 -3.17 122.05
C GLY A 51 13.87 -2.69 120.59
N GLY A 52 12.69 -2.63 119.95
CA GLY A 52 12.56 -2.29 118.54
C GLY A 52 12.93 -3.42 117.57
N ASN A 53 13.04 -4.66 118.03
CA ASN A 53 13.28 -5.84 117.20
C ASN A 53 12.14 -6.86 117.33
N VAL A 54 11.83 -7.55 116.24
CA VAL A 54 11.07 -8.79 116.26
C VAL A 54 12.03 -9.93 116.57
N VAL A 55 11.80 -10.63 117.69
CA VAL A 55 12.64 -11.73 118.16
C VAL A 55 11.84 -13.03 118.09
N PHE A 56 12.21 -13.93 117.19
CA PHE A 56 11.63 -15.27 117.06
C PHE A 56 12.20 -16.24 118.09
N THR A 57 11.37 -17.17 118.57
CA THR A 57 11.81 -18.25 119.48
C THR A 57 12.68 -19.28 118.76
N THR A 58 12.45 -19.49 117.46
CA THR A 58 13.26 -20.32 116.56
C THR A 58 13.63 -19.52 115.33
N ALA A 59 14.91 -19.57 114.91
CA ALA A 59 15.37 -18.82 113.75
C ALA A 59 14.59 -19.23 112.48
N PRO A 60 14.05 -18.27 111.69
CA PRO A 60 13.42 -18.59 110.41
C PRO A 60 14.41 -19.31 109.48
N ALA A 61 13.94 -20.37 108.82
CA ALA A 61 14.77 -21.22 107.96
C ALA A 61 15.43 -20.41 106.82
N ALA A 62 16.58 -20.91 106.33
CA ALA A 62 17.33 -20.25 105.28
C ALA A 62 16.48 -20.04 104.01
N GLY A 63 16.50 -18.82 103.47
CA GLY A 63 15.78 -18.43 102.25
C GLY A 63 14.32 -18.02 102.46
N LYS A 64 13.77 -18.15 103.68
CA LYS A 64 12.41 -17.70 103.99
C LYS A 64 12.33 -16.17 104.04
N LYS A 65 11.31 -15.61 103.39
CA LYS A 65 11.05 -14.17 103.39
C LYS A 65 10.34 -13.79 104.67
N ILE A 66 10.91 -12.87 105.43
CA ILE A 66 10.32 -12.36 106.67
C ILE A 66 9.82 -10.96 106.38
N THR A 67 8.52 -10.73 106.46
CA THR A 67 7.92 -9.41 106.24
C THR A 67 7.44 -8.86 107.57
N LEU A 68 7.92 -7.66 107.93
CA LEU A 68 7.50 -6.96 109.15
C LEU A 68 6.79 -5.67 108.73
N GLN A 69 5.53 -5.54 109.10
CA GLN A 69 4.69 -4.42 108.71
C GLN A 69 3.93 -3.87 109.91
N ARG A 70 3.89 -2.54 110.07
CA ARG A 70 3.04 -1.92 111.09
C ARG A 70 1.59 -1.86 110.62
N ASN A 71 0.66 -2.12 111.53
CA ASN A 71 -0.78 -2.00 111.33
C ASN A 71 -1.42 -1.43 112.59
N THR A 72 -1.26 -0.12 112.78
CA THR A 72 -1.88 0.62 113.87
C THR A 72 -3.42 0.60 113.71
N PRO A 73 -4.22 0.42 114.78
CA PRO A 73 -5.68 0.38 114.69
C PRO A 73 -6.28 1.71 114.17
N PHE A 74 -7.35 1.61 113.37
CA PHE A 74 -8.19 2.76 112.99
C PHE A 74 -9.13 3.16 114.15
N SER A 75 -8.55 3.63 115.25
CA SER A 75 -9.32 4.08 116.39
C SER A 75 -8.78 5.40 116.95
N ARG A 76 -9.71 6.25 117.37
CA ARG A 76 -9.44 7.46 118.13
C ARG A 76 -10.57 7.62 119.13
N THR A 77 -10.27 7.34 120.39
CA THR A 77 -11.27 7.31 121.47
C THR A 77 -11.24 8.58 122.34
N THR A 78 -10.26 9.46 122.14
CA THR A 78 -10.08 10.68 122.92
C THR A 78 -11.08 11.77 122.52
N ASP A 79 -11.93 12.18 123.47
CA ASP A 79 -12.80 13.35 123.36
C ASP A 79 -12.15 14.57 124.03
N TYR A 80 -11.90 15.64 123.25
CA TYR A 80 -11.20 16.82 123.73
C TYR A 80 -12.16 17.81 124.37
N GLN A 81 -11.95 18.08 125.67
CA GLN A 81 -12.72 19.02 126.45
C GLN A 81 -11.80 20.08 127.03
N SER A 82 -12.27 21.33 127.09
CA SER A 82 -11.46 22.47 127.55
C SER A 82 -11.20 22.46 129.06
N TYR A 83 -11.97 21.71 129.84
CA TYR A 83 -12.00 21.78 131.31
C TYR A 83 -11.40 20.56 132.03
N ASN A 84 -11.17 19.42 131.35
CA ASN A 84 -10.70 18.18 132.00
C ASN A 84 -9.25 17.80 131.65
N ASN A 85 -8.48 18.76 131.11
CA ASN A 85 -7.09 18.57 130.65
C ASN A 85 -6.90 17.61 129.45
N SER A 86 -7.94 17.10 128.80
CA SER A 86 -7.77 16.24 127.60
C SER A 86 -7.26 17.02 126.38
N PHE A 87 -7.45 18.34 126.33
CA PHE A 87 -6.88 19.23 125.32
C PHE A 87 -5.53 19.86 125.74
N ARG A 88 -4.56 19.02 126.11
CA ARG A 88 -3.16 19.44 126.38
C ARG A 88 -2.20 18.88 125.33
N PRO A 89 -1.07 19.56 125.05
CA PRO A 89 -0.15 19.16 123.98
C PRO A 89 0.27 17.67 123.95
N PRO A 90 0.53 16.99 125.10
CA PRO A 90 0.89 15.56 125.06
C PRO A 90 -0.22 14.64 124.55
N ALA A 91 -1.47 14.89 124.94
CA ALA A 91 -2.61 14.09 124.52
C ALA A 91 -2.94 14.31 123.03
N VAL A 92 -2.87 15.57 122.60
CA VAL A 92 -3.08 15.94 121.20
C VAL A 92 -1.97 15.41 120.29
N ASN A 93 -0.71 15.52 120.71
CA ASN A 93 0.41 14.96 119.94
C ASN A 93 0.29 13.45 119.80
N LYS A 94 -0.08 12.72 120.86
CA LYS A 94 -0.23 11.26 120.78
C LYS A 94 -1.26 10.86 119.73
N ASP A 95 -2.42 11.53 119.68
CA ASP A 95 -3.43 11.22 118.67
C ASP A 95 -3.00 11.63 117.25
N PHE A 96 -2.28 12.75 117.10
CA PHE A 96 -1.70 13.12 115.79
C PHE A 96 -0.62 12.14 115.33
N ASP A 97 0.25 11.70 116.24
CA ASP A 97 1.25 10.68 115.99
C ASP A 97 0.56 9.37 115.58
N TRP A 98 -0.53 8.97 116.25
CA TRP A 98 -1.32 7.80 115.89
C TRP A 98 -1.90 7.87 114.47
N ILE A 99 -2.47 9.02 114.10
CA ILE A 99 -2.98 9.28 112.74
C ILE A 99 -1.82 9.24 111.74
N TRP A 100 -0.68 9.85 112.07
CA TRP A 100 0.50 9.89 111.22
C TRP A 100 1.09 8.50 110.98
N LEU A 101 1.21 7.68 112.03
CA LEU A 101 1.64 6.28 111.94
C LEU A 101 0.72 5.49 110.99
N LYS A 102 -0.60 5.70 111.09
CA LYS A 102 -1.58 5.02 110.22
C LYS A 102 -1.53 5.49 108.77
N LEU A 103 -1.31 6.79 108.53
CA LEU A 103 -1.15 7.33 107.19
C LEU A 103 0.10 6.77 106.48
N GLN A 104 1.21 6.61 107.20
CA GLN A 104 2.42 5.96 106.66
C GLN A 104 2.12 4.50 106.23
N GLU A 105 1.30 3.77 106.99
CA GLU A 105 0.91 2.39 106.68
C GLU A 105 0.01 2.31 105.45
N LEU A 106 -0.94 3.24 105.30
CA LEU A 106 -1.76 3.36 104.10
C LEU A 106 -0.91 3.69 102.86
N GLY A 107 0.11 4.53 103.02
CA GLY A 107 1.08 4.82 101.97
C GLY A 107 1.83 3.58 101.49
N VAL A 108 2.30 2.74 102.43
CA VAL A 108 2.92 1.44 102.11
C VAL A 108 1.92 0.50 101.43
N ALA A 109 0.69 0.38 101.93
CA ALA A 109 -0.32 -0.50 101.34
C ALA A 109 -0.62 -0.12 99.89
N ASN A 110 -0.73 1.19 99.60
CA ASN A 110 -0.91 1.69 98.24
C ASN A 110 0.32 1.42 97.35
N TRP A 111 1.53 1.58 97.88
CA TRP A 111 2.76 1.27 97.15
C TRP A 111 2.88 -0.23 96.79
N LEU A 112 2.59 -1.13 97.74
CA LEU A 112 2.58 -2.58 97.51
C LEU A 112 1.50 -2.99 96.50
N MET A 113 0.31 -2.39 96.58
CA MET A 113 -0.77 -2.64 95.63
C MET A 113 -0.38 -2.22 94.21
N LYS A 114 0.26 -1.05 94.05
CA LYS A 114 0.74 -0.59 92.75
C LYS A 114 1.77 -1.56 92.17
N GLN A 115 2.74 -2.02 92.97
CA GLN A 115 3.72 -3.01 92.50
C GLN A 115 3.08 -4.34 92.08
N TYR A 116 2.03 -4.78 92.79
CA TYR A 116 1.29 -5.98 92.42
C TYR A 116 0.55 -5.82 91.08
N VAL A 117 -0.11 -4.67 90.87
CA VAL A 117 -0.83 -4.36 89.63
C VAL A 117 0.14 -4.26 88.45
N ASP A 118 1.24 -3.51 88.59
CA ASP A 118 2.25 -3.34 87.54
C ASP A 118 2.82 -4.71 87.10
N LYS A 119 3.13 -5.60 88.06
CA LYS A 119 3.60 -6.96 87.77
C LYS A 119 2.55 -7.80 87.04
N LYS A 120 1.27 -7.65 87.40
CA LYS A 120 0.17 -8.37 86.75
C LYS A 120 -0.10 -7.88 85.33
N ASP A 121 0.04 -6.58 85.09
CA ASP A 121 -0.08 -5.99 83.75
C ASP A 121 1.05 -6.46 82.83
N ASP A 122 2.29 -6.53 83.33
CA ASP A 122 3.43 -7.06 82.58
C ASP A 122 3.26 -8.55 82.24
N GLU A 123 2.79 -9.37 83.20
CA GLU A 123 2.47 -10.79 82.99
C GLU A 123 1.36 -10.96 81.92
N LEU A 124 0.30 -10.15 81.99
CA LEU A 124 -0.82 -10.19 81.05
C LEU A 124 -0.38 -9.73 79.64
N ARG A 125 0.42 -8.67 79.54
CA ARG A 125 0.95 -8.16 78.28
C ARG A 125 1.84 -9.19 77.60
N ALA A 126 2.72 -9.86 78.36
CA ALA A 126 3.57 -10.92 77.83
C ALA A 126 2.75 -12.12 77.32
N TYR A 127 1.71 -12.51 78.06
CA TYR A 127 0.78 -13.57 77.64
C TYR A 127 0.03 -13.21 76.35
N LEU A 128 -0.55 -12.01 76.27
CA LEU A 128 -1.28 -11.54 75.08
C LEU A 128 -0.37 -11.47 73.84
N MET A 129 0.88 -11.03 74.01
CA MET A 129 1.85 -10.99 72.91
C MET A 129 2.22 -12.37 72.38
N GLU A 130 2.38 -13.36 73.26
CA GLU A 130 2.65 -14.75 72.83
C GLU A 130 1.41 -15.40 72.19
N GLU A 131 0.21 -15.02 72.62
CA GLU A 131 -1.04 -15.50 72.01
C GLU A 131 -1.26 -14.90 70.61
N ILE A 132 -0.96 -13.61 70.42
CA ILE A 132 -0.93 -12.94 69.10
C ILE A 132 0.09 -13.62 68.18
N ARG A 133 1.26 -14.00 68.70
CA ARG A 133 2.30 -14.70 67.94
C ARG A 133 1.87 -16.12 67.50
N LYS A 134 1.00 -16.77 68.27
CA LYS A 134 0.47 -18.12 67.97
C LYS A 134 -0.71 -18.13 67.00
N GLN A 135 -1.47 -17.03 66.87
CA GLN A 135 -2.68 -17.00 66.05
C GLN A 135 -2.47 -16.65 64.57
N GLY A 136 -1.26 -16.25 64.15
CA GLY A 136 -0.90 -16.12 62.73
C GLY A 136 -1.25 -14.77 62.10
N VAL A 137 -0.18 -14.06 61.72
CA VAL A 137 -0.07 -12.81 60.93
C VAL A 137 -0.78 -11.57 61.50
N ALA A 138 0.00 -10.57 61.91
CA ALA A 138 -0.49 -9.30 62.45
C ALA A 138 -1.18 -8.46 61.35
N LEU A 139 -2.29 -7.81 61.71
CA LEU A 139 -3.08 -6.94 60.83
C LEU A 139 -2.21 -5.89 60.09
N ASP A 140 -1.19 -5.39 60.79
CA ASP A 140 -0.24 -4.38 60.32
C ASP A 140 0.60 -4.89 59.13
N GLN A 141 0.98 -6.17 59.16
CA GLN A 141 1.70 -6.82 58.07
C GLN A 141 0.80 -7.08 56.86
N LEU A 142 -0.50 -7.31 57.12
CA LEU A 142 -1.50 -7.46 56.06
C LEU A 142 -1.84 -6.12 55.41
N ASP A 143 -1.92 -5.04 56.19
CA ASP A 143 -2.12 -3.67 55.70
C ASP A 143 -0.89 -3.15 54.94
N GLU A 144 0.33 -3.43 55.41
CA GLU A 144 1.54 -3.11 54.64
C GLU A 144 1.60 -3.88 53.32
N TYR A 145 1.30 -5.18 53.34
CA TYR A 145 1.27 -5.98 52.12
C TYR A 145 0.15 -5.58 51.16
N TYR A 146 -1.04 -5.23 51.69
CA TYR A 146 -2.17 -4.72 50.92
C TYR A 146 -1.83 -3.37 50.28
N ASN A 147 -1.28 -2.42 51.04
CA ASN A 147 -0.88 -1.12 50.52
C ASN A 147 0.26 -1.25 49.50
N TYR A 148 1.23 -2.15 49.72
CA TYR A 148 2.27 -2.47 48.74
C TYR A 148 1.70 -3.02 47.43
N LEU A 149 0.73 -3.94 47.50
CA LEU A 149 0.04 -4.47 46.33
C LEU A 149 -0.78 -3.40 45.59
N MET A 150 -1.50 -2.55 46.33
CA MET A 150 -2.29 -1.46 45.75
C MET A 150 -1.40 -0.39 45.10
N GLN A 151 -0.26 -0.08 45.69
CA GLN A 151 0.73 0.84 45.13
C GLN A 151 1.38 0.26 43.86
N ARG A 152 1.76 -1.02 43.86
CA ARG A 152 2.21 -1.73 42.65
C ARG A 152 1.17 -1.68 41.53
N LEU A 153 -0.10 -1.93 41.86
CA LEU A 153 -1.21 -1.87 40.90
C LEU A 153 -1.44 -0.45 40.37
N ALA A 154 -1.34 0.58 41.22
CA ALA A 154 -1.47 1.98 40.82
C ALA A 154 -0.30 2.44 39.92
N GLU A 155 0.93 2.05 40.22
CA GLU A 155 2.12 2.34 39.39
C GLU A 155 2.02 1.67 38.00
N ILE A 156 1.49 0.44 37.94
CA ILE A 156 1.22 -0.29 36.70
C ILE A 156 0.09 0.38 35.89
N ALA A 157 -0.97 0.86 36.55
CA ALA A 157 -2.08 1.56 35.91
C ALA A 157 -1.70 2.94 35.34
N VAL A 158 -0.74 3.63 35.96
CA VAL A 158 -0.29 4.98 35.56
C VAL A 158 0.79 4.95 34.46
N SER A 159 1.61 3.89 34.39
CA SER A 159 2.71 3.78 33.41
C SER A 159 2.29 3.22 32.04
N GLY A 160 1.09 2.66 31.89
CA GLY A 160 0.57 2.13 30.62
C GLY A 160 1.34 0.93 30.05
N GLY A 161 2.32 0.39 30.79
CA GLY A 161 3.24 -0.63 30.32
C GLY A 161 2.93 -2.00 30.92
N TRP A 162 1.79 -2.60 30.55
CA TRP A 162 1.70 -4.05 30.65
C TRP A 162 2.58 -4.62 29.54
N ASP A 163 3.54 -5.49 29.89
CA ASP A 163 4.12 -6.36 28.87
C ASP A 163 2.97 -7.17 28.26
N ALA A 164 2.84 -7.08 26.94
CA ALA A 164 1.70 -7.65 26.24
C ALA A 164 1.62 -9.18 26.43
N SER A 165 2.71 -9.84 26.85
CA SER A 165 2.72 -11.25 27.26
C SER A 165 1.88 -11.55 28.51
N PHE A 166 1.61 -10.57 29.39
CA PHE A 166 0.89 -10.77 30.65
C PHE A 166 -0.60 -10.42 30.59
N VAL A 167 -1.05 -9.75 29.53
CA VAL A 167 -2.48 -9.43 29.32
C VAL A 167 -3.06 -10.57 28.51
N VAL A 168 -4.02 -11.32 29.05
CA VAL A 168 -4.64 -12.45 28.36
C VAL A 168 -6.08 -12.10 28.02
N ASP A 169 -6.49 -12.25 26.76
CA ASP A 169 -7.86 -12.00 26.34
C ASP A 169 -8.81 -13.13 26.77
N ALA A 170 -10.12 -12.95 26.54
CA ALA A 170 -11.13 -13.94 26.90
C ALA A 170 -10.96 -15.31 26.18
N SER A 171 -10.11 -15.40 25.16
CA SER A 171 -9.78 -16.63 24.45
C SER A 171 -8.55 -17.36 25.02
N GLY A 172 -7.83 -16.75 25.96
CA GLY A 172 -6.61 -17.31 26.54
C GLY A 172 -5.32 -16.91 25.81
N ALA A 173 -5.39 -16.06 24.79
CA ALA A 173 -4.23 -15.56 24.06
C ALA A 173 -3.67 -14.30 24.72
N THR A 174 -2.34 -14.16 24.78
CA THR A 174 -1.72 -12.93 25.30
C THR A 174 -1.92 -11.78 24.32
N GLN A 175 -1.97 -10.54 24.80
CA GLN A 175 -2.07 -9.34 23.99
C GLN A 175 -0.86 -9.22 23.06
N GLN A 176 0.29 -9.79 23.43
CA GLN A 176 1.47 -9.88 22.56
C GLN A 176 1.18 -10.76 21.36
N VAL A 177 0.61 -11.95 21.57
CA VAL A 177 0.20 -12.85 20.48
C VAL A 177 -0.83 -12.19 19.57
N VAL A 178 -1.78 -11.44 20.14
CA VAL A 178 -2.76 -10.66 19.36
C VAL A 178 -2.08 -9.54 18.55
N ASN A 179 -1.13 -8.82 19.16
CA ASN A 179 -0.41 -7.71 18.51
C ASN A 179 0.57 -8.19 17.44
N ASP A 180 1.15 -9.37 17.62
CA ASP A 180 2.09 -9.97 16.69
C ASP A 180 1.42 -10.37 15.37
N GLY A 181 0.10 -10.56 15.36
CA GLY A 181 -0.68 -10.91 14.19
C GLY A 181 -0.34 -12.31 13.63
N ILE A 182 -1.12 -12.72 12.64
CA ILE A 182 -0.97 -14.04 12.00
C ILE A 182 0.14 -13.95 10.97
N LYS A 183 1.17 -14.80 11.05
CA LYS A 183 2.42 -14.61 10.31
C LYS A 183 2.34 -15.07 8.85
N SER A 184 1.43 -15.99 8.53
CA SER A 184 1.26 -16.53 7.19
C SER A 184 -0.18 -16.96 6.88
N ARG A 185 -0.49 -17.12 5.58
CA ARG A 185 -1.76 -17.73 5.13
C ARG A 185 -1.93 -19.15 5.65
N ASP A 186 -0.84 -19.92 5.73
CA ASP A 186 -0.91 -21.30 6.19
C ASP A 186 -1.22 -21.37 7.69
N GLU A 187 -0.71 -20.43 8.50
CA GLU A 187 -1.13 -20.26 9.89
C GLU A 187 -2.61 -19.84 9.99
N LEU A 188 -3.06 -18.90 9.16
CA LEU A 188 -4.47 -18.46 9.11
C LEU A 188 -5.43 -19.63 8.83
N ARG A 189 -5.03 -20.59 7.97
CA ARG A 189 -5.81 -21.81 7.67
C ARG A 189 -5.94 -22.75 8.87
N LEU A 190 -4.98 -22.75 9.79
CA LEU A 190 -5.01 -23.60 10.98
C LEU A 190 -5.91 -23.05 12.09
N LEU A 191 -6.22 -21.74 12.06
CA LEU A 191 -7.07 -21.11 13.06
C LEU A 191 -8.54 -21.54 12.92
N SER A 192 -9.15 -21.92 14.05
CA SER A 192 -10.55 -22.30 14.15
C SER A 192 -11.35 -21.13 14.76
N PRO A 193 -12.01 -20.29 13.95
CA PRO A 193 -12.80 -19.19 14.47
C PRO A 193 -14.00 -19.72 15.27
N PRO A 194 -14.22 -19.25 16.51
CA PRO A 194 -15.27 -19.75 17.39
C PRO A 194 -16.67 -19.20 17.03
N ARG A 195 -16.73 -18.12 16.25
CA ARG A 195 -17.97 -17.44 15.86
C ARG A 195 -17.76 -16.63 14.57
N LYS A 196 -18.87 -16.24 13.94
CA LYS A 196 -18.90 -15.21 12.88
C LYS A 196 -18.47 -13.85 13.46
N GLY A 197 -17.73 -13.07 12.68
CA GLY A 197 -17.36 -11.69 12.99
C GLY A 197 -16.05 -11.53 13.75
N LEU A 198 -15.32 -12.62 14.02
CA LEU A 198 -13.97 -12.52 14.58
C LEU A 198 -13.06 -11.85 13.55
N ARG A 199 -12.42 -10.76 13.93
CA ARG A 199 -11.50 -10.01 13.07
C ARG A 199 -10.06 -10.30 13.48
N VAL A 200 -9.20 -10.56 12.49
CA VAL A 200 -7.78 -10.87 12.69
C VAL A 200 -6.92 -10.13 11.67
N TYR A 201 -5.68 -9.83 12.03
CA TYR A 201 -4.69 -9.24 11.13
C TYR A 201 -3.72 -10.30 10.62
N LEU A 202 -3.62 -10.41 9.30
CA LEU A 202 -2.59 -11.20 8.62
C LEU A 202 -1.41 -10.28 8.32
N VAL A 203 -0.23 -10.61 8.83
CA VAL A 203 1.01 -9.84 8.61
C VAL A 203 1.52 -10.02 7.18
N SER A 204 1.48 -11.24 6.67
CA SER A 204 2.01 -11.59 5.33
C SER A 204 1.32 -12.84 4.80
N ILE A 205 1.17 -12.97 3.48
CA ILE A 205 0.66 -14.22 2.87
C ILE A 205 1.69 -15.34 3.02
N HIS A 206 2.97 -15.04 2.75
CA HIS A 206 4.10 -15.93 3.03
C HIS A 206 4.91 -15.37 4.19
N GLU A 207 5.27 -16.21 5.15
CA GLU A 207 5.98 -15.78 6.37
C GLU A 207 7.26 -15.00 6.05
N GLY A 208 7.51 -13.92 6.80
CA GLY A 208 8.75 -13.14 6.71
C GLY A 208 8.87 -12.18 5.51
N LEU A 209 7.98 -12.25 4.50
CA LEU A 209 8.06 -11.36 3.33
C LEU A 209 7.44 -9.97 3.56
N GLY A 210 6.46 -9.85 4.46
CA GLY A 210 5.70 -8.61 4.67
C GLY A 210 4.85 -8.21 3.46
N LEU A 211 4.38 -9.18 2.67
CA LEU A 211 3.62 -8.97 1.43
C LEU A 211 2.24 -9.62 1.52
N GLY A 212 1.20 -8.96 1.00
CA GLY A 212 -0.15 -9.52 0.93
C GLY A 212 -0.92 -9.57 2.25
N GLY A 213 -0.37 -8.98 3.33
CA GLY A 213 -1.05 -8.83 4.62
C GLY A 213 -2.37 -8.05 4.54
N GLY A 214 -3.09 -7.97 5.65
CA GLY A 214 -4.35 -7.23 5.76
C GLY A 214 -5.33 -7.84 6.75
N TRP A 215 -6.47 -7.18 6.91
CA TRP A 215 -7.51 -7.61 7.84
C TRP A 215 -8.41 -8.68 7.23
N PHE A 216 -8.79 -9.66 8.05
CA PHE A 216 -9.76 -10.70 7.72
C PHE A 216 -10.85 -10.77 8.79
N ILE A 217 -12.05 -11.14 8.38
CA ILE A 217 -13.19 -11.40 9.26
C ILE A 217 -13.73 -12.82 9.03
N SER A 218 -14.04 -13.54 10.12
CA SER A 218 -14.67 -14.85 10.02
C SER A 218 -16.12 -14.74 9.56
N THR A 219 -16.48 -15.45 8.51
CA THR A 219 -17.82 -15.48 7.92
C THR A 219 -18.29 -16.91 7.72
N GLN A 220 -19.59 -17.17 7.83
CA GLN A 220 -20.15 -18.50 7.54
C GLN A 220 -19.86 -18.89 6.09
N LYS A 221 -19.51 -20.17 5.85
CA LYS A 221 -19.14 -20.67 4.52
C LYS A 221 -20.10 -20.23 3.44
N SER A 222 -21.42 -20.41 3.59
CA SER A 222 -22.46 -19.85 2.70
C SER A 222 -22.14 -19.84 1.19
N GLY A 223 -21.54 -20.92 0.65
CA GLY A 223 -21.14 -21.03 -0.76
C GLY A 223 -19.77 -20.40 -1.14
N LEU A 224 -19.07 -19.78 -0.19
CA LEU A 224 -17.70 -19.30 -0.33
C LEU A 224 -16.74 -20.48 -0.59
N VAL A 225 -15.78 -20.21 -1.47
CA VAL A 225 -14.73 -21.13 -1.89
C VAL A 225 -13.38 -20.46 -1.62
N ASP A 226 -12.43 -21.22 -1.07
CA ASP A 226 -11.07 -20.73 -0.84
C ASP A 226 -10.46 -20.36 -2.20
N ASN A 227 -10.05 -19.10 -2.34
CA ASN A 227 -9.40 -18.59 -3.54
C ASN A 227 -7.95 -18.18 -3.29
N GLY A 228 -7.40 -18.53 -2.12
CA GLY A 228 -6.00 -18.33 -1.76
C GLY A 228 -5.60 -16.88 -1.45
N GLY A 229 -6.50 -15.90 -1.51
CA GLY A 229 -6.19 -14.49 -1.24
C GLY A 229 -7.26 -13.66 -0.53
N THR A 230 -8.46 -13.51 -1.11
CA THR A 230 -9.57 -12.74 -0.50
C THR A 230 -10.51 -13.59 0.33
N ILE A 231 -10.55 -14.90 0.07
CA ILE A 231 -11.32 -15.89 0.80
C ILE A 231 -10.38 -17.06 1.13
N ILE A 232 -10.15 -17.31 2.42
CA ILE A 232 -9.26 -18.36 2.91
C ILE A 232 -10.07 -19.32 3.79
N ALA A 233 -9.97 -20.63 3.56
CA ALA A 233 -10.60 -21.62 4.43
C ALA A 233 -10.01 -21.57 5.84
N SER A 234 -10.84 -21.81 6.85
CA SER A 234 -10.38 -22.00 8.24
C SER A 234 -10.38 -23.49 8.60
N SER A 235 -9.77 -23.87 9.72
CA SER A 235 -9.80 -25.26 10.19
C SER A 235 -11.20 -25.68 10.68
N ASN A 236 -12.10 -24.72 10.92
CA ASN A 236 -13.52 -24.96 11.15
C ASN A 236 -14.27 -24.96 9.81
N PRO A 237 -14.84 -26.10 9.34
CA PRO A 237 -15.48 -26.19 8.04
C PRO A 237 -16.75 -25.32 7.88
N LEU A 238 -17.28 -24.78 8.98
CA LEU A 238 -18.43 -23.87 8.97
C LEU A 238 -18.05 -22.41 8.67
N PHE A 239 -16.77 -22.05 8.81
CA PHE A 239 -16.30 -20.68 8.72
C PHE A 239 -15.14 -20.51 7.73
N PHE A 240 -15.10 -19.34 7.11
CA PHE A 240 -14.05 -18.88 6.21
C PHE A 240 -13.54 -17.51 6.69
N TRP A 241 -12.28 -17.23 6.41
CA TRP A 241 -11.70 -15.89 6.58
C TRP A 241 -11.91 -15.10 5.30
N VAL A 242 -12.62 -13.98 5.40
CA VAL A 242 -12.89 -13.07 4.29
C VAL A 242 -12.11 -11.79 4.50
N ARG A 243 -11.31 -11.40 3.51
CA ARG A 243 -10.51 -10.18 3.54
C ARG A 243 -11.42 -8.95 3.58
N VAL A 244 -11.07 -7.97 4.41
CA VAL A 244 -11.78 -6.69 4.56
C VAL A 244 -10.78 -5.53 4.52
N ASP A 245 -11.29 -4.31 4.40
CA ASP A 245 -10.51 -3.06 4.42
C ASP A 245 -9.43 -2.96 3.33
N TYR A 246 -9.81 -3.25 2.08
CA TYR A 246 -8.97 -3.03 0.91
C TYR A 246 -9.77 -2.38 -0.21
N ASP A 247 -9.12 -1.49 -0.98
CA ASP A 247 -9.76 -0.75 -2.08
C ASP A 247 -9.68 -1.48 -3.43
N CYS A 248 -8.62 -2.27 -3.63
CA CYS A 248 -8.31 -2.96 -4.86
C CYS A 248 -7.58 -4.27 -4.57
N LEU A 249 -7.58 -5.20 -5.51
CA LEU A 249 -6.75 -6.39 -5.42
C LEU A 249 -5.29 -6.06 -5.71
N THR A 250 -4.37 -6.79 -5.11
CA THR A 250 -2.96 -6.78 -5.51
C THR A 250 -2.46 -8.21 -5.67
N PRO A 251 -1.48 -8.47 -6.56
CA PRO A 251 -0.92 -9.81 -6.74
C PRO A 251 -0.44 -10.44 -5.43
N GLU A 252 0.13 -9.63 -4.53
CA GLU A 252 0.68 -10.07 -3.25
C GLU A 252 -0.39 -10.64 -2.32
N MET A 253 -1.64 -10.14 -2.39
CA MET A 253 -2.76 -10.71 -1.62
C MET A 253 -3.01 -12.19 -1.95
N PHE A 254 -2.57 -12.64 -3.12
CA PHE A 254 -2.70 -14.03 -3.60
C PHE A 254 -1.38 -14.81 -3.53
N GLY A 255 -0.32 -14.18 -3.00
CA GLY A 255 0.97 -14.81 -2.76
C GLY A 255 2.03 -14.55 -3.82
N ALA A 256 1.85 -13.55 -4.69
CA ALA A 256 2.94 -13.06 -5.53
C ALA A 256 4.02 -12.36 -4.69
N ASP A 257 5.29 -12.50 -5.07
CA ASP A 257 6.43 -11.90 -4.35
C ASP A 257 7.37 -11.06 -5.22
N GLY A 258 7.26 -11.17 -6.56
CA GLY A 258 8.11 -10.50 -7.55
C GLY A 258 9.44 -11.20 -7.85
N ILE A 259 9.74 -12.29 -7.14
CA ILE A 259 11.00 -13.04 -7.22
C ILE A 259 10.79 -14.37 -7.94
N ASN A 260 9.77 -15.13 -7.51
CA ASN A 260 9.37 -16.41 -8.04
C ASN A 260 8.39 -16.24 -9.22
N ASP A 261 7.92 -17.36 -9.79
CA ASP A 261 6.86 -17.31 -10.79
C ASP A 261 5.52 -16.93 -10.13
N ASP A 262 5.14 -15.67 -10.31
CA ASP A 262 3.91 -15.08 -9.77
C ASP A 262 2.68 -15.38 -10.64
N TYR A 263 2.85 -16.01 -11.81
CA TYR A 263 1.75 -16.28 -12.73
C TYR A 263 0.56 -17.01 -12.06
N PRO A 264 0.75 -18.08 -11.26
CA PRO A 264 -0.37 -18.76 -10.61
C PRO A 264 -1.17 -17.85 -9.67
N ALA A 265 -0.49 -16.98 -8.91
CA ALA A 265 -1.12 -16.03 -7.99
C ALA A 265 -1.89 -14.95 -8.77
N ILE A 266 -1.28 -14.38 -9.80
CA ILE A 266 -1.88 -13.34 -10.66
C ILE A 266 -3.10 -13.87 -11.40
N LYS A 267 -3.03 -15.08 -11.96
CA LYS A 267 -4.16 -15.75 -12.60
C LYS A 267 -5.32 -15.91 -11.62
N THR A 268 -5.03 -16.42 -10.42
CA THR A 268 -6.04 -16.65 -9.39
C THR A 268 -6.69 -15.33 -8.97
N MET A 269 -5.89 -14.28 -8.78
CA MET A 269 -6.37 -12.93 -8.49
C MET A 269 -7.36 -12.44 -9.55
N TYR A 270 -6.98 -12.44 -10.83
CA TYR A 270 -7.85 -11.95 -11.91
C TYR A 270 -9.16 -12.75 -12.01
N ALA A 271 -9.12 -14.06 -11.76
CA ALA A 271 -10.32 -14.90 -11.73
C ALA A 271 -11.31 -14.53 -10.61
N THR A 272 -10.89 -13.78 -9.58
CA THR A 272 -11.78 -13.32 -8.50
C THR A 272 -12.47 -11.98 -8.79
N LEU A 273 -12.08 -11.26 -9.84
CA LEU A 273 -12.70 -9.98 -10.16
C LEU A 273 -14.17 -10.18 -10.56
N PRO A 274 -15.10 -9.36 -10.04
CA PRO A 274 -16.50 -9.49 -10.41
C PRO A 274 -16.72 -9.08 -11.87
N ARG A 275 -17.71 -9.70 -12.53
CA ARG A 275 -18.08 -9.40 -13.94
C ARG A 275 -18.58 -7.97 -14.16
N ILE A 276 -18.82 -7.22 -13.10
CA ILE A 276 -19.22 -5.81 -13.13
C ILE A 276 -18.01 -4.85 -13.02
N GLY A 277 -16.79 -5.39 -13.00
CA GLY A 277 -15.54 -4.65 -12.98
C GLY A 277 -14.76 -4.81 -11.68
N GLY A 278 -13.66 -4.08 -11.54
CA GLY A 278 -12.81 -4.13 -10.36
C GLY A 278 -11.40 -3.65 -10.69
N GLU A 279 -10.64 -3.32 -9.67
CA GLU A 279 -9.30 -2.75 -9.80
C GLU A 279 -8.24 -3.71 -9.24
N VAL A 280 -7.17 -3.86 -10.01
CA VAL A 280 -5.91 -4.48 -9.64
C VAL A 280 -4.85 -3.40 -9.58
N ARG A 281 -4.05 -3.40 -8.52
CA ARG A 281 -2.91 -2.50 -8.36
C ARG A 281 -1.60 -3.27 -8.41
N LEU A 282 -0.69 -2.81 -9.28
CA LEU A 282 0.66 -3.35 -9.40
C LEU A 282 1.63 -2.43 -8.67
N SER A 283 2.32 -2.95 -7.66
CA SER A 283 3.26 -2.19 -6.83
C SER A 283 4.73 -2.40 -7.22
N ARG A 284 4.99 -3.44 -8.03
CA ARG A 284 6.32 -3.94 -8.39
C ARG A 284 6.29 -4.70 -9.71
N PHE A 285 7.47 -5.09 -10.18
CA PHE A 285 7.58 -6.07 -11.27
C PHE A 285 7.35 -7.48 -10.74
N HIS A 286 6.51 -8.23 -11.45
CA HIS A 286 6.20 -9.63 -11.20
C HIS A 286 6.77 -10.49 -12.32
N LYS A 287 7.53 -11.54 -11.95
CA LYS A 287 7.97 -12.52 -12.93
C LYS A 287 6.83 -13.49 -13.20
N VAL A 288 6.53 -13.71 -14.48
CA VAL A 288 5.45 -14.61 -14.89
C VAL A 288 5.97 -15.60 -15.92
N SER A 289 5.73 -16.89 -15.72
CA SER A 289 6.06 -17.91 -16.73
C SER A 289 5.16 -17.80 -17.96
N LYS A 290 3.92 -17.35 -17.78
CA LYS A 290 2.91 -17.28 -18.86
C LYS A 290 2.34 -15.87 -18.99
N GLY A 291 1.73 -15.62 -20.15
CA GLY A 291 1.07 -14.34 -20.43
C GLY A 291 -0.14 -14.10 -19.54
N VAL A 292 -0.37 -12.85 -19.14
CA VAL A 292 -1.47 -12.47 -18.25
C VAL A 292 -2.73 -12.17 -19.05
N LEU A 293 -3.76 -13.02 -18.92
CA LEU A 293 -5.09 -12.78 -19.50
C LEU A 293 -5.93 -11.95 -18.54
N ILE A 294 -6.23 -10.71 -18.92
CA ILE A 294 -6.98 -9.74 -18.12
C ILE A 294 -8.47 -9.83 -18.48
N PRO A 295 -9.37 -10.02 -17.50
CA PRO A 295 -10.80 -10.09 -17.78
C PRO A 295 -11.33 -8.73 -18.28
N PRO A 296 -12.38 -8.74 -19.11
CA PRO A 296 -12.99 -7.51 -19.60
C PRO A 296 -13.56 -6.69 -18.43
N ARG A 297 -13.73 -5.37 -18.64
CA ARG A 297 -14.34 -4.43 -17.69
C ARG A 297 -13.54 -4.18 -16.42
N SER A 298 -12.29 -4.64 -16.36
CA SER A 298 -11.40 -4.45 -15.22
C SER A 298 -10.41 -3.31 -15.42
N LYS A 299 -9.81 -2.84 -14.32
CA LYS A 299 -8.71 -1.88 -14.31
C LYS A 299 -7.47 -2.54 -13.77
N THR A 300 -6.36 -2.41 -14.49
CA THR A 300 -5.03 -2.74 -13.99
C THR A 300 -4.21 -1.47 -13.97
N VAL A 301 -3.87 -1.02 -12.77
CA VAL A 301 -3.18 0.26 -12.53
C VAL A 301 -1.88 0.00 -11.80
N GLY A 302 -0.78 0.44 -12.39
CA GLY A 302 0.53 0.41 -11.74
C GLY A 302 0.79 1.68 -10.93
N VAL A 303 1.75 1.59 -10.02
CA VAL A 303 2.27 2.76 -9.28
C VAL A 303 3.22 3.63 -10.11
N GLY A 304 3.52 3.23 -11.35
CA GLY A 304 4.41 3.93 -12.26
C GLY A 304 5.06 2.98 -13.24
N ARG A 305 5.14 3.38 -14.51
CA ARG A 305 5.60 2.52 -15.61
C ARG A 305 7.01 1.95 -15.42
N ASP A 306 7.88 2.67 -14.71
CA ASP A 306 9.27 2.26 -14.46
C ASP A 306 9.43 1.48 -13.14
N ALA A 307 8.37 1.36 -12.34
CA ALA A 307 8.37 0.74 -11.02
C ALA A 307 7.68 -0.62 -10.99
N CYS A 308 6.77 -0.90 -11.93
CA CYS A 308 5.93 -2.09 -11.85
C CYS A 308 5.48 -2.66 -13.19
N GLY A 309 4.98 -3.90 -13.15
CA GLY A 309 4.37 -4.59 -14.28
C GLY A 309 4.79 -6.06 -14.37
N PHE A 310 4.95 -6.59 -15.59
CA PHE A 310 5.15 -8.03 -15.81
C PHE A 310 6.43 -8.33 -16.58
N LEU A 311 7.22 -9.27 -16.07
CA LEU A 311 8.43 -9.78 -16.71
C LEU A 311 8.22 -11.23 -17.10
N LYS A 312 7.95 -11.49 -18.38
CA LYS A 312 7.66 -12.85 -18.85
C LYS A 312 8.94 -13.65 -19.04
N THR A 313 9.06 -14.80 -18.38
CA THR A 313 10.32 -15.58 -18.30
C THR A 313 10.43 -16.73 -19.28
N THR A 314 9.31 -17.17 -19.87
CA THR A 314 9.29 -18.25 -20.88
C THR A 314 8.37 -17.87 -22.05
N HIS A 315 8.30 -18.73 -23.07
CA HIS A 315 7.34 -18.64 -24.17
C HIS A 315 6.09 -19.49 -23.94
N ASP A 316 5.88 -19.95 -22.71
CA ASP A 316 4.72 -20.76 -22.38
C ASP A 316 3.45 -19.90 -22.36
N PHE A 317 2.33 -20.57 -22.65
CA PHE A 317 1.00 -20.00 -22.53
C PHE A 317 0.10 -20.95 -21.75
N GLU A 318 -1.01 -20.42 -21.26
CA GLU A 318 -2.05 -21.25 -20.67
C GLU A 318 -3.01 -21.74 -21.75
N SER A 319 -3.34 -23.04 -21.68
CA SER A 319 -4.44 -23.58 -22.46
C SER A 319 -5.77 -23.17 -21.81
N VAL A 320 -6.47 -22.25 -22.47
CA VAL A 320 -7.82 -21.80 -22.15
C VAL A 320 -8.76 -22.13 -23.32
N SER A 321 -10.06 -22.20 -23.04
CA SER A 321 -11.05 -22.36 -24.10
C SER A 321 -10.98 -21.18 -25.08
N ASP A 322 -11.20 -21.46 -26.37
CA ASP A 322 -11.36 -20.40 -27.35
C ASP A 322 -12.61 -19.56 -27.04
N ARG A 323 -12.61 -18.35 -27.58
CA ARG A 323 -13.75 -17.43 -27.54
C ARG A 323 -14.38 -17.35 -28.92
N ILE A 324 -15.70 -17.19 -28.96
CA ILE A 324 -16.45 -17.04 -30.20
C ILE A 324 -17.09 -15.65 -30.18
N TRP A 325 -16.99 -14.97 -31.31
CA TRP A 325 -17.69 -13.71 -31.58
C TRP A 325 -18.11 -13.71 -33.05
N GLN A 326 -19.41 -13.58 -33.32
CA GLN A 326 -19.95 -13.58 -34.69
C GLN A 326 -19.41 -14.75 -35.55
N ASP A 327 -19.49 -15.97 -35.01
CA ASP A 327 -19.00 -17.22 -35.63
C ASP A 327 -17.47 -17.27 -35.90
N MET A 328 -16.73 -16.27 -35.45
CA MET A 328 -15.27 -16.24 -35.53
C MET A 328 -14.66 -16.75 -34.24
N THR A 329 -13.92 -17.86 -34.34
CA THR A 329 -13.13 -18.40 -33.23
C THR A 329 -11.88 -17.54 -33.01
N ARG A 330 -11.57 -17.27 -31.74
CA ARG A 330 -10.31 -16.65 -31.31
C ARG A 330 -9.70 -17.40 -30.15
N SER A 331 -8.42 -17.71 -30.32
CA SER A 331 -7.65 -18.44 -29.34
C SER A 331 -6.77 -17.52 -28.52
N TYR A 332 -6.74 -17.77 -27.22
CA TYR A 332 -5.77 -17.18 -26.29
C TYR A 332 -4.65 -18.16 -25.95
N ASN A 333 -4.58 -19.29 -26.65
CA ASN A 333 -3.53 -20.30 -26.54
C ASN A 333 -2.31 -19.90 -27.37
N ILE A 334 -1.85 -18.67 -27.13
CA ILE A 334 -0.78 -18.01 -27.88
C ILE A 334 0.14 -17.26 -26.91
N ASP A 335 1.36 -16.98 -27.35
CA ASP A 335 2.37 -16.30 -26.55
C ASP A 335 2.16 -14.78 -26.53
N TYR A 336 1.64 -14.25 -25.41
CA TYR A 336 1.58 -12.81 -25.13
C TYR A 336 2.22 -12.47 -23.78
N LEU A 337 2.57 -11.18 -23.59
CA LEU A 337 2.84 -10.62 -22.26
C LEU A 337 1.52 -10.36 -21.54
N VAL A 338 0.61 -9.64 -22.19
CA VAL A 338 -0.74 -9.33 -21.69
C VAL A 338 -1.75 -9.52 -22.81
N ALA A 339 -2.92 -10.07 -22.48
CA ALA A 339 -4.08 -10.09 -23.36
C ALA A 339 -5.31 -9.55 -22.63
N ILE A 340 -6.23 -8.94 -23.38
CA ILE A 340 -7.56 -8.60 -22.85
C ILE A 340 -8.53 -9.67 -23.32
N ASP A 341 -9.15 -10.38 -22.39
CA ASP A 341 -10.19 -11.36 -22.71
C ASP A 341 -11.44 -10.65 -23.23
N ILE A 342 -12.18 -11.32 -24.12
CA ILE A 342 -13.42 -10.78 -24.63
C ILE A 342 -14.58 -11.02 -23.68
N ASP A 343 -15.57 -10.16 -23.77
CA ASP A 343 -16.86 -10.35 -23.14
C ASP A 343 -17.66 -11.36 -24.00
N SER A 344 -17.69 -12.64 -23.60
CA SER A 344 -18.26 -13.76 -24.39
C SER A 344 -19.71 -13.54 -24.86
N ASP A 345 -20.01 -13.97 -26.09
CA ASP A 345 -21.29 -13.83 -26.81
C ASP A 345 -22.51 -14.60 -26.25
N ILE A 346 -22.35 -15.52 -25.29
CA ILE A 346 -23.50 -16.19 -24.64
C ILE A 346 -24.40 -15.17 -23.93
N TRP A 347 -23.88 -13.97 -23.67
CA TRP A 347 -24.60 -12.82 -23.14
C TRP A 347 -24.42 -11.59 -24.05
N GLY A 348 -24.65 -11.78 -25.35
CA GLY A 348 -25.15 -10.74 -26.26
C GLY A 348 -26.56 -10.22 -25.86
N ASN A 349 -26.84 -10.09 -24.56
CA ASN A 349 -27.99 -9.35 -24.10
C ASN A 349 -27.66 -7.85 -24.22
N ILE A 350 -28.29 -7.26 -25.22
CA ILE A 350 -28.36 -5.86 -25.61
C ILE A 350 -29.10 -4.95 -24.61
N ASP A 351 -29.49 -5.45 -23.43
CA ASP A 351 -30.12 -4.65 -22.36
C ASP A 351 -29.11 -4.06 -21.34
N GLY A 352 -27.82 -3.93 -21.70
CA GLY A 352 -26.82 -3.33 -20.83
C GLY A 352 -25.67 -2.69 -21.60
N ASP A 353 -26.03 -1.67 -22.40
CA ASP A 353 -25.23 -0.64 -23.06
C ASP A 353 -23.72 -0.73 -22.87
N GLN A 354 -22.98 -0.82 -23.98
CA GLN A 354 -21.80 -0.03 -24.40
C GLN A 354 -21.09 0.95 -23.40
N ILE A 355 -21.08 0.66 -22.10
CA ILE A 355 -20.56 1.49 -21.00
C ILE A 355 -19.38 0.76 -20.32
N ARG A 356 -18.81 -0.24 -20.99
CA ARG A 356 -17.87 -1.21 -20.41
C ARG A 356 -16.45 -0.88 -20.84
N SER A 357 -15.63 -0.31 -19.95
CA SER A 357 -14.23 0.01 -20.26
C SER A 357 -13.25 -0.91 -19.55
N THR A 358 -12.32 -1.50 -20.28
CA THR A 358 -11.10 -2.09 -19.69
C THR A 358 -10.01 -1.01 -19.69
N THR A 359 -9.28 -0.87 -18.58
CA THR A 359 -8.20 0.12 -18.47
C THR A 359 -6.88 -0.53 -18.06
N LEU A 360 -5.82 -0.24 -18.81
CA LEU A 360 -4.44 -0.53 -18.44
C LEU A 360 -3.67 0.78 -18.23
N LYS A 361 -3.04 0.98 -17.07
CA LYS A 361 -2.41 2.27 -16.77
C LYS A 361 -1.14 2.14 -15.93
N ASP A 362 -0.09 2.90 -16.26
CA ASP A 362 1.09 3.14 -15.42
C ASP A 362 1.93 1.90 -15.05
N PHE A 363 2.12 0.95 -15.97
CA PHE A 363 3.02 -0.21 -15.78
C PHE A 363 3.73 -0.62 -17.07
N SER A 364 4.81 -1.39 -16.98
CA SER A 364 5.56 -1.88 -18.14
C SER A 364 5.59 -3.41 -18.21
N THR A 365 5.67 -3.94 -19.42
CA THR A 365 5.79 -5.36 -19.66
C THR A 365 6.99 -5.65 -20.56
N LYS A 366 7.68 -6.76 -20.27
CA LYS A 366 8.87 -7.14 -21.02
C LYS A 366 9.03 -8.65 -21.09
N CYS A 367 9.39 -9.17 -22.26
CA CYS A 367 9.89 -10.52 -22.37
C CYS A 367 11.37 -10.56 -21.94
N ILE A 368 11.67 -11.42 -20.97
CA ILE A 368 13.02 -11.69 -20.44
C ILE A 368 13.41 -13.16 -20.62
N ALA A 369 12.69 -13.91 -21.47
CA ALA A 369 13.07 -15.27 -21.83
C ALA A 369 14.48 -15.28 -22.47
N PRO A 370 15.30 -16.34 -22.24
CA PRO A 370 16.71 -16.32 -22.67
C PRO A 370 16.92 -16.26 -24.19
N ILE A 371 16.00 -16.79 -24.98
CA ILE A 371 16.09 -16.87 -26.44
C ILE A 371 14.73 -16.56 -27.03
N GLY A 372 14.66 -15.64 -27.98
CA GLY A 372 13.44 -15.25 -28.67
C GLY A 372 12.76 -14.03 -28.05
N VAL A 373 11.58 -13.71 -28.57
CA VAL A 373 10.71 -12.60 -28.13
C VAL A 373 9.29 -13.14 -27.99
N ALA A 374 8.47 -12.54 -27.12
CA ALA A 374 7.08 -12.98 -27.00
C ALA A 374 6.30 -12.59 -28.27
N SER A 375 5.36 -13.40 -28.75
CA SER A 375 4.66 -13.08 -30.00
C SER A 375 3.88 -11.77 -29.94
N TYR A 376 3.29 -11.44 -28.77
CA TYR A 376 2.55 -10.20 -28.58
C TYR A 376 2.92 -9.51 -27.25
N GLY A 377 3.08 -8.18 -27.27
CA GLY A 377 3.11 -7.38 -26.04
C GLY A 377 1.72 -7.26 -25.45
N LEU A 378 0.82 -6.62 -26.21
CA LEU A 378 -0.60 -6.60 -25.94
C LEU A 378 -1.35 -7.32 -27.06
N TYR A 379 -2.12 -8.34 -26.71
CA TYR A 379 -3.05 -9.01 -27.62
C TYR A 379 -4.50 -8.63 -27.28
N THR A 380 -5.20 -8.03 -28.24
CA THR A 380 -6.63 -7.70 -28.09
C THR A 380 -7.43 -8.23 -29.26
N PHE A 381 -8.68 -8.57 -28.98
CA PHE A 381 -9.67 -8.92 -29.99
C PHE A 381 -11.01 -8.33 -29.60
N GLU A 382 -11.67 -7.65 -30.54
CA GLU A 382 -13.00 -7.04 -30.39
C GLU A 382 -13.19 -6.27 -29.08
N VAL A 383 -12.19 -5.47 -28.71
CA VAL A 383 -12.27 -4.65 -27.50
C VAL A 383 -13.14 -3.41 -27.74
N TYR A 384 -13.93 -3.05 -26.74
CA TYR A 384 -14.84 -1.90 -26.78
C TYR A 384 -14.54 -0.95 -25.61
N HIS A 385 -14.50 0.37 -25.85
CA HIS A 385 -14.19 1.37 -24.80
C HIS A 385 -12.86 1.08 -24.07
N PHE A 386 -11.86 0.58 -24.80
CA PHE A 386 -10.57 0.21 -24.23
C PHE A 386 -9.68 1.43 -24.02
N ASN A 387 -9.10 1.57 -22.82
CA ASN A 387 -8.17 2.65 -22.52
C ASN A 387 -6.82 2.10 -22.06
N MET A 388 -5.74 2.58 -22.67
CA MET A 388 -4.39 2.32 -22.21
C MET A 388 -3.58 3.61 -22.11
N GLU A 389 -2.84 3.78 -21.01
CA GLU A 389 -2.10 5.00 -20.71
C GLU A 389 -0.76 4.69 -20.02
N SER A 390 0.34 5.31 -20.46
CA SER A 390 1.63 5.25 -19.75
C SER A 390 2.14 3.80 -19.61
N LEU A 391 2.23 3.10 -20.75
CA LEU A 391 2.64 1.69 -20.82
C LEU A 391 3.89 1.49 -21.67
N THR A 392 4.66 0.45 -21.36
CA THR A 392 5.75 -0.03 -22.22
C THR A 392 5.59 -1.50 -22.54
N PHE A 393 5.85 -1.88 -23.80
CA PHE A 393 5.98 -3.27 -24.25
C PHE A 393 7.36 -3.45 -24.89
N GLU A 394 8.17 -4.38 -24.38
CA GLU A 394 9.54 -4.57 -24.83
C GLU A 394 9.88 -6.04 -25.12
N ASN A 395 10.67 -6.27 -26.17
CA ASN A 395 11.14 -7.59 -26.63
C ASN A 395 9.98 -8.49 -27.06
N VAL A 396 9.26 -8.06 -28.09
CA VAL A 396 8.04 -8.70 -28.57
C VAL A 396 8.03 -8.74 -30.10
N ASP A 397 7.42 -9.74 -30.72
CA ASP A 397 7.29 -9.78 -32.18
C ASP A 397 6.32 -8.68 -32.65
N VAL A 398 5.11 -8.65 -32.10
CA VAL A 398 4.14 -7.56 -32.28
C VAL A 398 3.94 -6.82 -30.96
N GLY A 399 4.14 -5.50 -30.95
CA GLY A 399 3.96 -4.65 -29.76
C GLY A 399 2.53 -4.65 -29.25
N VAL A 400 1.63 -4.12 -30.07
CA VAL A 400 0.20 -4.05 -29.79
C VAL A 400 -0.56 -4.59 -31.00
N GLU A 401 -1.27 -5.68 -30.79
CA GLU A 401 -2.31 -6.19 -31.70
C GLU A 401 -3.64 -5.57 -31.29
N TYR A 402 -4.18 -4.70 -32.13
CA TYR A 402 -5.44 -4.00 -31.90
C TYR A 402 -6.54 -4.47 -32.85
N GLU A 403 -7.66 -4.86 -32.28
CA GLU A 403 -8.92 -5.08 -33.00
C GLU A 403 -10.08 -4.68 -32.10
N GLY A 404 -10.94 -3.77 -32.57
CA GLY A 404 -12.08 -3.29 -31.81
C GLY A 404 -12.54 -1.88 -32.18
N TRP A 405 -13.22 -1.24 -31.23
CA TRP A 405 -13.84 0.07 -31.43
C TRP A 405 -13.72 0.97 -30.21
N LEU A 406 -13.67 2.28 -30.45
CA LEU A 406 -13.72 3.33 -29.41
C LEU A 406 -12.59 3.15 -28.38
N ALA A 407 -11.37 2.96 -28.89
CA ALA A 407 -10.19 2.73 -28.06
C ALA A 407 -9.33 3.98 -27.97
N ARG A 408 -8.65 4.13 -26.83
CA ARG A 408 -7.73 5.22 -26.54
C ARG A 408 -6.38 4.67 -26.09
N MET A 409 -5.31 5.10 -26.75
CA MET A 409 -3.93 4.73 -26.45
C MET A 409 -3.11 6.00 -26.23
N LEU A 410 -2.62 6.21 -25.01
CA LEU A 410 -1.89 7.42 -24.61
C LEU A 410 -0.51 7.10 -24.07
N SER A 411 0.52 7.80 -24.54
CA SER A 411 1.88 7.71 -23.96
C SER A 411 2.35 6.26 -23.85
N VAL A 412 2.27 5.52 -24.95
CA VAL A 412 2.64 4.10 -25.04
C VAL A 412 3.99 3.98 -25.72
N SER A 413 4.90 3.16 -25.19
CA SER A 413 6.16 2.83 -25.86
C SER A 413 6.22 1.36 -26.24
N VAL A 414 6.59 1.06 -27.48
CA VAL A 414 6.91 -0.29 -27.95
C VAL A 414 8.36 -0.32 -28.39
N ARG A 415 9.13 -1.31 -27.94
CA ARG A 415 10.58 -1.40 -28.21
C ARG A 415 11.03 -2.80 -28.57
N ASN A 416 12.02 -2.88 -29.47
CA ASN A 416 12.65 -4.12 -29.93
C ASN A 416 11.58 -5.10 -30.44
N CYS A 417 10.96 -4.72 -31.56
CA CYS A 417 9.85 -5.47 -32.14
C CYS A 417 9.96 -5.64 -33.65
N ARG A 418 9.24 -6.63 -34.19
CA ARG A 418 9.05 -6.73 -35.64
C ARG A 418 7.97 -5.77 -36.10
N ILE A 419 6.83 -5.75 -35.41
CA ILE A 419 5.74 -4.80 -35.65
C ILE A 419 5.41 -4.00 -34.40
N GLY A 420 5.27 -2.68 -34.51
CA GLY A 420 4.92 -1.80 -33.39
C GLY A 420 3.45 -1.88 -32.97
N LEU A 421 2.60 -1.18 -33.73
CA LEU A 421 1.14 -1.24 -33.61
C LEU A 421 0.57 -1.89 -34.87
N ARG A 422 -0.20 -2.98 -34.70
CA ARG A 422 -0.88 -3.69 -35.78
C ARG A 422 -2.39 -3.64 -35.59
N ALA A 423 -3.11 -3.15 -36.58
CA ALA A 423 -4.55 -3.27 -36.72
C ALA A 423 -4.86 -4.11 -37.97
N PRO A 424 -4.97 -5.44 -37.86
CA PRO A 424 -5.02 -6.34 -39.02
C PRO A 424 -6.40 -6.39 -39.70
N ASN A 425 -7.47 -6.26 -38.92
CA ASN A 425 -8.85 -6.48 -39.38
C ASN A 425 -9.71 -5.20 -39.39
N GLY A 426 -9.09 -4.03 -39.20
CA GLY A 426 -9.81 -2.76 -39.10
C GLY A 426 -10.18 -2.37 -37.67
N GLY A 427 -11.32 -1.71 -37.56
CA GLY A 427 -11.79 -1.07 -36.34
C GLY A 427 -12.26 0.35 -36.60
N THR A 428 -12.85 0.99 -35.60
CA THR A 428 -13.26 2.39 -35.71
C THR A 428 -12.93 3.17 -34.45
N SER A 429 -12.73 4.47 -34.61
CA SER A 429 -12.62 5.39 -33.48
C SER A 429 -11.43 5.09 -32.56
N LEU A 430 -10.29 4.70 -33.14
CA LEU A 430 -9.03 4.58 -32.43
C LEU A 430 -8.41 5.98 -32.27
N HIS A 431 -8.21 6.41 -31.03
CA HIS A 431 -7.45 7.60 -30.69
C HIS A 431 -6.09 7.21 -30.14
N CYS A 432 -5.04 7.48 -30.90
CA CYS A 432 -3.67 7.18 -30.55
C CYS A 432 -2.90 8.49 -30.37
N ASP A 433 -2.32 8.72 -29.20
CA ASP A 433 -1.58 9.94 -28.86
C ASP A 433 -0.29 9.62 -28.11
N ASN A 434 0.83 10.21 -28.53
CA ASN A 434 2.15 9.98 -27.96
C ASN A 434 2.52 8.49 -27.92
N PHE A 435 2.25 7.76 -29.00
CA PHE A 435 2.62 6.35 -29.14
C PHE A 435 3.97 6.27 -29.83
N TYR A 436 4.99 5.77 -29.14
CA TYR A 436 6.37 5.74 -29.63
C TYR A 436 6.85 4.32 -29.89
N VAL A 437 7.31 4.03 -31.09
CA VAL A 437 7.86 2.73 -31.49
C VAL A 437 9.36 2.86 -31.74
N LYS A 438 10.18 1.95 -31.22
CA LYS A 438 11.64 2.00 -31.39
C LYS A 438 12.26 0.64 -31.69
N ASN A 439 13.29 0.64 -32.53
CA ASN A 439 14.05 -0.55 -32.93
C ASN A 439 13.11 -1.59 -33.56
N VAL A 440 12.66 -1.27 -34.77
CA VAL A 440 11.61 -2.00 -35.49
C VAL A 440 12.22 -2.74 -36.66
N SER A 441 12.12 -4.07 -36.70
CA SER A 441 12.71 -4.86 -37.78
C SER A 441 11.86 -4.96 -39.05
N GLU A 442 10.57 -4.59 -39.00
CA GLU A 442 9.69 -4.63 -40.17
C GLU A 442 8.76 -3.41 -40.26
N ARG A 443 7.71 -3.31 -39.43
CA ARG A 443 6.65 -2.28 -39.60
C ARG A 443 6.32 -1.56 -38.30
N ALA A 444 6.46 -0.24 -38.23
CA ALA A 444 6.15 0.45 -36.97
C ALA A 444 4.66 0.63 -36.74
N TYR A 445 3.93 1.13 -37.73
CA TYR A 445 2.47 1.20 -37.72
C TYR A 445 1.91 0.45 -38.93
N ASP A 446 1.20 -0.65 -38.68
CA ASP A 446 0.57 -1.49 -39.70
C ASP A 446 -0.95 -1.43 -39.56
N LEU A 447 -1.57 -0.55 -40.35
CA LEU A 447 -2.99 -0.22 -40.26
C LEU A 447 -3.72 -0.76 -41.50
N ASN A 448 -4.70 -1.64 -41.28
CA ASN A 448 -5.54 -2.21 -42.33
C ASN A 448 -7.00 -1.88 -42.03
N ASN A 449 -7.75 -1.34 -43.00
CA ASN A 449 -9.19 -1.12 -42.91
C ASN A 449 -9.67 -0.31 -41.69
N LEU A 450 -8.82 0.53 -41.12
CA LEU A 450 -9.16 1.37 -39.98
C LEU A 450 -9.95 2.60 -40.46
N THR A 451 -10.96 3.02 -39.68
CA THR A 451 -11.74 4.23 -39.99
C THR A 451 -12.01 5.12 -38.77
N TYR A 452 -12.38 6.38 -39.01
CA TYR A 452 -12.74 7.36 -37.97
C TYR A 452 -11.69 7.54 -36.86
N SER A 453 -10.40 7.41 -37.19
CA SER A 453 -9.33 7.32 -36.18
C SER A 453 -8.31 8.45 -36.30
N THR A 454 -7.65 8.78 -35.20
CA THR A 454 -6.68 9.88 -35.13
C THR A 454 -5.39 9.43 -34.49
N PHE A 455 -4.27 9.82 -35.09
CA PHE A 455 -2.92 9.58 -34.60
C PHE A 455 -2.25 10.94 -34.36
N THR A 456 -1.82 11.21 -33.14
CA THR A 456 -1.20 12.48 -32.75
C THR A 456 0.13 12.21 -32.08
N THR A 457 1.21 12.86 -32.53
CA THR A 457 2.56 12.66 -31.97
C THR A 457 3.01 11.18 -31.91
N CYS A 458 2.50 10.35 -32.82
CA CYS A 458 2.88 8.94 -32.91
C CYS A 458 4.18 8.85 -33.71
N CYS A 459 5.28 8.49 -33.07
CA CYS A 459 6.62 8.54 -33.66
C CYS A 459 7.34 7.20 -33.69
N VAL A 460 8.24 7.03 -34.66
CA VAL A 460 9.07 5.85 -34.79
C VAL A 460 10.55 6.19 -34.95
N ASP A 461 11.42 5.46 -34.24
CA ASP A 461 12.87 5.53 -34.44
C ASP A 461 13.47 4.15 -34.79
N PHE A 462 14.48 4.14 -35.66
CA PHE A 462 15.24 2.96 -36.08
C PHE A 462 14.33 1.87 -36.66
N CYS A 463 13.72 2.17 -37.81
CA CYS A 463 12.86 1.25 -38.53
C CYS A 463 13.55 0.68 -39.76
N GLU A 464 13.70 -0.63 -39.79
CA GLU A 464 14.44 -1.36 -40.83
C GLU A 464 13.70 -1.45 -42.16
N ASP A 465 12.37 -1.27 -42.17
CA ASP A 465 11.58 -1.36 -43.40
C ASP A 465 10.52 -0.24 -43.51
N ILE A 466 9.30 -0.41 -42.98
CA ILE A 466 8.20 0.56 -43.17
C ILE A 466 7.80 1.26 -41.87
N ALA A 467 7.92 2.59 -41.84
CA ALA A 467 7.44 3.37 -40.70
C ALA A 467 5.91 3.36 -40.59
N TYR A 468 5.19 3.78 -41.64
CA TYR A 468 3.72 3.76 -41.65
C TYR A 468 3.20 3.02 -42.87
N ARG A 469 2.65 1.82 -42.64
CA ARG A 469 1.90 1.06 -43.64
C ARG A 469 0.41 1.28 -43.41
N ILE A 470 -0.25 1.86 -44.41
CA ILE A 470 -1.65 2.27 -44.35
C ILE A 470 -2.37 1.65 -45.55
N HIS A 471 -3.30 0.74 -45.27
CA HIS A 471 -4.01 -0.02 -46.30
C HIS A 471 -5.52 0.03 -46.07
N GLY A 472 -6.30 0.38 -47.08
CA GLY A 472 -7.77 0.37 -47.00
C GLY A 472 -8.35 1.35 -45.95
N CYS A 473 -7.61 2.38 -45.54
CA CYS A 473 -7.98 3.23 -44.43
C CYS A 473 -8.70 4.51 -44.88
N PHE A 474 -9.79 4.87 -44.20
CA PHE A 474 -10.64 6.02 -44.57
C PHE A 474 -10.94 6.91 -43.38
N GLY A 475 -10.88 8.24 -43.57
CA GLY A 475 -11.17 9.17 -42.48
C GLY A 475 -10.15 9.10 -41.34
N ILE A 476 -8.88 8.87 -41.68
CA ILE A 476 -7.76 8.87 -40.74
C ILE A 476 -7.01 10.20 -40.82
N VAL A 477 -6.63 10.73 -39.67
CA VAL A 477 -5.78 11.92 -39.56
C VAL A 477 -4.53 11.63 -38.74
N PHE A 478 -3.38 12.03 -39.27
CA PHE A 478 -2.10 12.04 -38.57
C PHE A 478 -1.70 13.49 -38.26
N ASN A 479 -1.40 13.82 -37.01
CA ASN A 479 -1.07 15.16 -36.54
C ASN A 479 0.26 15.17 -35.80
N GLY A 480 1.28 15.83 -36.37
CA GLY A 480 2.59 15.98 -35.70
C GLY A 480 3.32 14.65 -35.45
N CYS A 481 3.00 13.61 -36.22
CA CYS A 481 3.72 12.34 -36.18
C CYS A 481 5.13 12.52 -36.79
N GLY A 482 6.05 11.62 -36.47
CA GLY A 482 7.41 11.73 -36.97
C GLY A 482 8.16 10.41 -37.05
N PHE A 483 9.23 10.41 -37.81
CA PHE A 483 10.02 9.21 -37.99
C PHE A 483 11.50 9.52 -38.17
N GLU A 484 12.35 8.71 -37.53
CA GLU A 484 13.81 8.85 -37.57
C GLU A 484 14.49 7.52 -37.89
N GLU A 485 15.57 7.58 -38.68
CA GLU A 485 16.39 6.42 -39.05
C GLU A 485 15.55 5.29 -39.69
N VAL A 486 14.63 5.66 -40.58
CA VAL A 486 13.84 4.72 -41.40
C VAL A 486 14.62 4.35 -42.65
N LYS A 487 14.75 3.05 -42.95
CA LYS A 487 15.52 2.59 -44.11
C LYS A 487 14.70 2.62 -45.40
N ASN A 488 13.60 1.88 -45.51
CA ASN A 488 12.95 1.68 -46.81
C ASN A 488 11.82 2.66 -47.08
N HIS A 489 10.68 2.47 -46.42
CA HIS A 489 9.46 3.24 -46.67
C HIS A 489 9.11 4.09 -45.45
N ASP A 490 9.20 5.41 -45.61
CA ASP A 490 8.59 6.35 -44.66
C ASP A 490 7.08 6.11 -44.61
N LEU A 491 6.47 6.01 -45.80
CA LEU A 491 5.03 5.92 -45.99
C LEU A 491 4.73 4.90 -47.08
N TYR A 492 3.90 3.92 -46.75
CA TYR A 492 3.37 2.94 -47.70
C TYR A 492 1.84 2.98 -47.65
N ILE A 493 1.23 3.70 -48.58
CA ILE A 493 -0.20 4.04 -48.56
C ILE A 493 -0.89 3.43 -49.77
N THR A 494 -1.88 2.58 -49.50
CA THR A 494 -2.64 1.83 -50.52
C THR A 494 -4.13 1.91 -50.23
N ASP A 495 -4.95 2.10 -51.27
CA ASP A 495 -6.42 2.04 -51.19
C ASP A 495 -7.02 2.92 -50.07
N SER A 496 -6.43 4.10 -49.82
CA SER A 496 -6.72 4.90 -48.62
C SER A 496 -7.06 6.36 -48.93
N ASN A 497 -7.84 6.99 -48.04
CA ASN A 497 -8.15 8.43 -48.07
C ASN A 497 -7.90 9.07 -46.70
N ILE A 498 -6.78 9.80 -46.58
CA ILE A 498 -6.24 10.26 -45.29
C ILE A 498 -5.67 11.69 -45.36
N VAL A 499 -5.49 12.30 -44.19
CA VAL A 499 -4.83 13.59 -44.02
C VAL A 499 -3.63 13.47 -43.08
N ILE A 500 -2.50 14.06 -43.47
CA ILE A 500 -1.26 14.09 -42.72
C ILE A 500 -0.86 15.55 -42.49
N ASN A 501 -0.83 15.98 -41.24
CA ASN A 501 -0.49 17.32 -40.82
C ASN A 501 0.85 17.33 -40.07
N SER A 502 1.73 18.26 -40.45
CA SER A 502 2.98 18.58 -39.74
C SER A 502 3.88 17.37 -39.45
N MET A 503 3.87 16.38 -40.34
CA MET A 503 4.69 15.18 -40.16
C MET A 503 6.15 15.48 -40.48
N ARG A 504 7.08 14.99 -39.66
CA ARG A 504 8.51 15.24 -39.82
C ARG A 504 9.32 13.95 -39.96
N GLY A 505 10.19 13.90 -40.97
CA GLY A 505 11.25 12.89 -41.08
C GLY A 505 12.62 13.46 -40.73
N MET A 506 13.46 12.73 -39.98
CA MET A 506 14.83 13.12 -39.62
C MET A 506 15.84 11.99 -39.81
N ASN A 507 17.04 12.28 -40.30
CA ASN A 507 18.18 11.35 -40.40
C ASN A 507 17.89 10.00 -41.09
N ASN A 508 16.93 9.92 -42.01
CA ASN A 508 16.64 8.65 -42.67
C ASN A 508 17.67 8.39 -43.77
N PRO A 509 18.41 7.28 -43.69
CA PRO A 509 19.20 6.84 -44.83
C PRO A 509 18.25 6.49 -45.97
N TRP A 510 18.58 6.85 -47.22
CA TRP A 510 17.88 6.23 -48.34
C TRP A 510 18.20 4.73 -48.28
N GLY A 511 17.19 3.91 -47.99
CA GLY A 511 17.30 2.45 -47.93
C GLY A 511 18.07 1.95 -49.12
N GLY A 512 19.29 1.48 -48.86
CA GLY A 512 20.12 0.92 -49.89
C GLY A 512 19.38 -0.24 -50.55
N ASN A 513 18.93 0.00 -51.78
CA ASN A 513 18.37 -0.91 -52.78
C ASN A 513 16.84 -0.85 -53.01
N THR A 514 16.50 -0.45 -54.25
CA THR A 514 15.25 -0.74 -55.00
C THR A 514 13.93 -0.07 -54.61
N VAL A 515 13.83 0.78 -53.59
CA VAL A 515 12.53 1.29 -53.11
C VAL A 515 12.38 2.81 -53.16
N SER A 516 11.13 3.27 -53.32
CA SER A 516 10.68 4.66 -53.14
C SER A 516 10.38 4.90 -51.65
N THR A 517 10.77 6.04 -51.08
CA THR A 517 10.54 6.28 -49.65
C THR A 517 9.08 6.56 -49.32
N LYS A 518 8.29 7.01 -50.31
CA LYS A 518 6.85 7.26 -50.19
C LYS A 518 6.13 6.61 -51.34
N TYR A 519 5.41 5.53 -51.05
CA TYR A 519 4.65 4.76 -52.02
C TYR A 519 3.15 5.05 -51.86
N ILE A 520 2.52 5.58 -52.92
CA ILE A 520 1.10 5.96 -52.94
C ILE A 520 0.41 5.24 -54.10
N ASN A 521 -0.53 4.36 -53.77
CA ASN A 521 -1.23 3.53 -54.74
C ASN A 521 -2.75 3.58 -54.51
N ASN A 522 -3.51 3.87 -55.56
CA ASN A 522 -4.97 4.00 -55.53
C ASN A 522 -5.48 4.81 -54.32
N SER A 523 -4.81 5.92 -53.99
CA SER A 523 -5.01 6.65 -52.73
C SER A 523 -5.19 8.15 -52.92
N LYS A 524 -5.86 8.78 -51.97
CA LYS A 524 -6.07 10.23 -51.90
C LYS A 524 -5.47 10.75 -50.60
N VAL A 525 -4.44 11.57 -50.69
CA VAL A 525 -3.67 11.99 -49.50
C VAL A 525 -3.41 13.48 -49.50
N ILE A 526 -3.73 14.14 -48.39
CA ILE A 526 -3.33 15.53 -48.14
C ILE A 526 -2.14 15.53 -47.20
N PHE A 527 -1.05 16.15 -47.64
CA PHE A 527 0.13 16.45 -46.85
C PHE A 527 0.13 17.95 -46.57
N ASN A 528 0.01 18.34 -45.31
CA ASN A 528 -0.14 19.72 -44.90
C ASN A 528 0.97 20.09 -43.93
N GLY A 529 1.84 21.04 -44.30
CA GLY A 529 2.95 21.51 -43.47
C GLY A 529 3.98 20.44 -43.11
N CYS A 530 4.12 19.37 -43.90
CA CYS A 530 5.04 18.27 -43.60
C CYS A 530 6.48 18.62 -43.99
N HIS A 531 7.47 18.07 -43.29
CA HIS A 531 8.89 18.29 -43.57
C HIS A 531 9.65 16.96 -43.60
N TYR A 532 10.13 16.56 -44.77
CA TYR A 532 10.83 15.28 -44.94
C TYR A 532 12.35 15.45 -45.09
N ASN A 533 13.08 14.34 -44.93
CA ASN A 533 14.52 14.33 -45.15
C ASN A 533 14.90 14.62 -46.60
N TYR A 534 16.15 15.01 -46.79
CA TYR A 534 16.76 14.96 -48.10
C TYR A 534 17.03 13.51 -48.49
N TYR A 535 16.20 13.00 -49.37
CA TYR A 535 16.57 11.94 -50.29
C TYR A 535 17.06 12.62 -51.58
N GLY A 536 18.12 12.09 -52.21
CA GLY A 536 18.50 12.55 -53.54
C GLY A 536 17.32 12.50 -54.52
N VAL A 537 17.52 12.99 -55.74
CA VAL A 537 16.46 12.95 -56.77
C VAL A 537 16.15 11.53 -57.21
N THR A 538 17.18 10.68 -57.20
CA THR A 538 17.17 9.34 -57.74
C THR A 538 17.95 8.42 -56.82
N GLY A 539 17.36 7.30 -56.43
CA GLY A 539 17.99 6.26 -55.63
C GLY A 539 18.94 5.39 -56.46
N SER A 540 19.60 4.42 -55.83
CA SER A 540 20.61 3.57 -56.48
C SER A 540 20.13 2.82 -57.74
N ASN A 541 18.81 2.61 -57.88
CA ASN A 541 18.20 1.91 -59.02
C ASN A 541 17.32 2.78 -59.92
N GLY A 542 17.49 4.11 -59.89
CA GLY A 542 16.70 4.98 -60.76
C GLY A 542 15.33 5.41 -60.19
N ARG A 543 14.88 4.82 -59.07
CA ARG A 543 13.61 5.19 -58.43
C ARG A 543 13.70 6.55 -57.76
N LYS A 544 12.59 7.29 -57.77
CA LYS A 544 12.48 8.61 -57.13
C LYS A 544 11.86 8.47 -55.72
N PRO A 545 11.98 9.50 -54.86
CA PRO A 545 11.47 9.43 -53.48
C PRO A 545 9.95 9.18 -53.41
N TRP A 546 9.20 9.73 -54.36
CA TRP A 546 7.76 9.52 -54.46
C TRP A 546 7.43 8.58 -55.59
N GLU A 547 6.69 7.52 -55.29
CA GLU A 547 6.09 6.63 -56.28
C GLU A 547 4.57 6.75 -56.19
N ILE A 548 3.94 7.15 -57.29
CA ILE A 548 2.51 7.50 -57.32
C ILE A 548 1.85 6.75 -58.48
N THR A 549 0.89 5.88 -58.16
CA THR A 549 0.32 4.95 -59.15
C THR A 549 -1.18 4.69 -58.95
N ASN A 550 -1.80 4.14 -59.98
CA ASN A 550 -3.19 3.69 -60.06
C ASN A 550 -4.22 4.77 -59.68
N ASN A 551 -4.14 5.92 -60.37
CA ASN A 551 -5.08 7.04 -60.22
C ASN A 551 -5.01 7.71 -58.83
N SER A 552 -3.83 7.73 -58.23
CA SER A 552 -3.60 8.39 -56.95
C SER A 552 -3.61 9.91 -57.08
N ILE A 553 -4.08 10.58 -56.03
CA ILE A 553 -4.10 12.03 -55.91
C ILE A 553 -3.43 12.42 -54.61
N ILE A 554 -2.35 13.19 -54.69
CA ILE A 554 -1.73 13.80 -53.52
C ILE A 554 -1.82 15.32 -53.58
N SER A 555 -2.00 15.96 -52.44
CA SER A 555 -1.94 17.41 -52.30
C SER A 555 -0.87 17.78 -51.28
N LEU A 556 0.13 18.53 -51.72
CA LEU A 556 1.26 19.01 -50.94
C LEU A 556 1.02 20.49 -50.63
N VAL A 557 0.55 20.78 -49.42
CA VAL A 557 0.31 22.14 -48.92
C VAL A 557 1.45 22.50 -47.98
N ASN A 558 2.28 23.48 -48.35
CA ASN A 558 3.47 23.91 -47.62
C ASN A 558 4.35 22.73 -47.14
N THR A 559 4.40 21.66 -47.94
CA THR A 559 5.15 20.45 -47.61
C THR A 559 6.51 20.52 -48.27
N THR A 560 7.56 20.46 -47.46
CA THR A 560 8.94 20.64 -47.91
C THR A 560 9.67 19.31 -48.02
N HIS A 561 10.44 19.20 -49.10
CA HIS A 561 11.42 18.15 -49.31
C HIS A 561 12.72 18.83 -49.74
N PRO A 562 13.58 19.24 -48.78
CA PRO A 562 14.78 20.00 -49.06
C PRO A 562 15.70 19.22 -50.00
N ALA A 563 16.36 19.92 -50.93
CA ALA A 563 17.40 19.37 -51.81
C ALA A 563 18.78 19.87 -51.36
N LYS A 564 19.81 19.02 -51.35
CA LYS A 564 21.19 19.45 -51.07
C LYS A 564 21.82 19.95 -52.37
N GLU A 565 21.83 21.28 -52.56
CA GLU A 565 22.50 22.05 -53.62
C GLU A 565 22.28 21.58 -55.09
N ASN A 566 21.87 22.52 -55.96
CA ASN A 566 21.27 22.31 -57.28
C ASN A 566 19.83 21.77 -57.22
N ILE A 567 18.87 22.69 -57.33
CA ILE A 567 17.43 22.45 -57.21
C ILE A 567 16.97 21.53 -58.36
N PRO A 568 16.55 20.29 -58.09
CA PRO A 568 15.79 19.51 -59.06
C PRO A 568 14.44 20.18 -59.23
N THR A 569 13.94 20.22 -60.46
CA THR A 569 12.57 20.70 -60.68
C THR A 569 11.59 19.70 -60.05
N ASP A 570 10.42 20.13 -59.56
CA ASP A 570 9.41 19.21 -58.99
C ASP A 570 9.14 17.93 -59.82
N PRO A 571 9.12 17.95 -61.17
CA PRO A 571 8.98 16.74 -62.00
C PRO A 571 10.02 15.63 -61.71
N ASP A 572 11.19 15.98 -61.18
CA ASP A 572 12.30 15.05 -60.98
C ASP A 572 12.13 14.21 -59.71
N LYS A 573 11.19 14.57 -58.82
CA LYS A 573 10.95 13.90 -57.53
C LYS A 573 9.89 12.78 -57.58
N TYR A 574 9.10 12.69 -58.66
CA TYR A 574 7.97 11.77 -58.80
C TYR A 574 8.22 10.69 -59.85
N ASP A 575 8.09 9.44 -59.44
CA ASP A 575 8.00 8.25 -60.28
C ASP A 575 6.52 7.89 -60.45
N PHE A 576 6.00 8.07 -61.66
CA PHE A 576 4.58 7.86 -61.94
C PHE A 576 4.35 6.48 -62.56
N GLY A 577 3.53 5.69 -61.89
CA GLY A 577 3.10 4.37 -62.36
C GLY A 577 1.90 4.44 -63.31
N SER A 578 1.11 3.37 -63.33
CA SER A 578 -0.10 3.25 -64.15
C SER A 578 -1.18 4.28 -63.77
N GLY A 579 -2.10 4.53 -64.69
CA GLY A 579 -3.23 5.43 -64.50
C GLY A 579 -2.87 6.92 -64.57
N ARG A 580 -3.87 7.76 -64.32
CA ARG A 580 -3.75 9.21 -64.32
C ARG A 580 -3.59 9.72 -62.90
N ASN A 581 -2.35 10.00 -62.52
CA ASN A 581 -1.98 10.43 -61.18
C ASN A 581 -1.85 11.95 -61.10
N ILE A 582 -2.17 12.53 -59.94
CA ILE A 582 -2.19 13.98 -59.73
C ILE A 582 -1.37 14.34 -58.49
N VAL A 583 -0.49 15.32 -58.64
CA VAL A 583 0.19 16.00 -57.53
C VAL A 583 -0.22 17.46 -57.56
N ASN A 584 -0.99 17.91 -56.57
CA ASN A 584 -1.26 19.33 -56.35
C ASN A 584 -0.22 19.90 -55.39
N ILE A 585 0.35 21.06 -55.70
CA ILE A 585 1.38 21.71 -54.91
C ILE A 585 0.91 23.13 -54.61
N THR A 586 0.96 23.52 -53.34
CA THR A 586 0.71 24.88 -52.88
C THR A 586 1.83 25.25 -51.92
N ASN A 587 2.67 26.21 -52.30
CA ASN A 587 3.82 26.66 -51.54
C ASN A 587 4.04 28.18 -51.75
N GLU A 588 5.16 28.72 -51.26
CA GLU A 588 5.53 30.13 -51.44
C GLU A 588 5.69 30.56 -52.91
N ASP A 589 5.99 29.62 -53.81
CA ASP A 589 6.09 29.86 -55.26
C ASP A 589 4.71 29.88 -55.96
N GLY A 590 3.63 29.60 -55.22
CA GLY A 590 2.25 29.61 -55.71
C GLY A 590 1.61 28.22 -55.82
N VAL A 591 0.67 28.09 -56.76
CA VAL A 591 -0.09 26.84 -56.98
C VAL A 591 0.31 26.21 -58.30
N SER A 592 0.66 24.92 -58.25
CA SER A 592 0.90 24.13 -59.45
C SER A 592 0.34 22.72 -59.32
N THR A 593 0.14 22.07 -60.46
CA THR A 593 -0.35 20.69 -60.55
C THR A 593 0.54 19.92 -61.51
N ILE A 594 0.93 18.72 -61.14
CA ILE A 594 1.58 17.74 -62.02
C ILE A 594 0.57 16.64 -62.31
N VAL A 595 0.36 16.34 -63.58
CA VAL A 595 -0.40 15.17 -64.05
C VAL A 595 0.60 14.19 -64.64
N GLY A 596 0.64 12.98 -64.11
CA GLY A 596 1.65 11.98 -64.47
C GLY A 596 1.09 10.57 -64.61
N GLY A 597 1.79 9.76 -65.39
CA GLY A 597 1.55 8.34 -65.61
C GLY A 597 2.79 7.68 -66.21
N SER A 598 2.72 6.40 -66.52
CA SER A 598 3.88 5.62 -66.97
C SER A 598 4.59 6.32 -68.15
N GLY A 599 5.84 6.74 -67.91
CA GLY A 599 6.71 7.38 -68.90
C GLY A 599 6.31 8.81 -69.34
N SER A 600 5.28 9.43 -68.76
CA SER A 600 4.83 10.77 -69.17
C SER A 600 4.37 11.64 -67.99
N GLN A 601 4.74 12.92 -68.01
CA GLN A 601 4.33 13.89 -66.99
C GLN A 601 4.18 15.30 -67.57
N TYR A 602 3.24 16.05 -67.03
CA TYR A 602 2.93 17.42 -67.43
C TYR A 602 2.78 18.30 -66.19
N LYS A 603 3.52 19.42 -66.12
CA LYS A 603 3.38 20.44 -65.07
C LYS A 603 2.53 21.60 -65.59
N GLY A 604 1.61 22.07 -64.77
CA GLY A 604 0.68 23.14 -65.13
C GLY A 604 -0.06 23.67 -63.91
N VAL A 605 -1.25 24.23 -64.13
CA VAL A 605 -2.14 24.72 -63.08
C VAL A 605 -3.54 24.16 -63.31
N MET A 606 -4.17 23.66 -62.26
CA MET A 606 -5.56 23.20 -62.29
C MET A 606 -6.49 24.30 -61.77
N ASN A 607 -7.34 24.85 -62.65
CA ASN A 607 -8.29 25.92 -62.31
C ASN A 607 -9.70 25.52 -62.76
N ASN A 608 -10.67 25.52 -61.85
CA ASN A 608 -12.07 25.17 -62.13
C ASN A 608 -12.23 23.84 -62.91
N GLY A 609 -11.44 22.82 -62.57
CA GLY A 609 -11.43 21.52 -63.23
C GLY A 609 -10.70 21.47 -64.57
N ILE A 610 -10.18 22.59 -65.08
CA ILE A 610 -9.40 22.66 -66.33
C ILE A 610 -7.90 22.66 -65.98
N PHE A 611 -7.19 21.65 -66.47
CA PHE A 611 -5.73 21.63 -66.39
C PHE A 611 -5.14 22.49 -67.51
N THR A 612 -4.22 23.40 -67.17
CA THR A 612 -3.53 24.27 -68.13
C THR A 612 -2.02 24.06 -68.01
N VAL A 613 -1.40 23.50 -69.04
CA VAL A 613 0.06 23.37 -69.15
C VAL A 613 0.64 24.73 -69.56
N ILE A 614 1.71 25.15 -68.90
CA ILE A 614 2.48 26.35 -69.27
C ILE A 614 3.85 25.88 -69.77
N SER A 615 4.16 26.12 -71.04
CA SER A 615 5.34 25.57 -71.71
C SER A 615 6.06 26.64 -72.55
N ASP A 616 7.34 26.42 -72.84
CA ASP A 616 8.06 27.22 -73.85
C ASP A 616 7.86 26.65 -75.28
N TYR A 617 7.33 25.43 -75.38
CA TYR A 617 7.14 24.66 -76.59
C TYR A 617 5.67 24.59 -77.03
N ASP A 618 5.44 24.32 -78.32
CA ASP A 618 4.10 24.06 -78.85
C ASP A 618 3.47 22.81 -78.22
N ALA A 619 2.14 22.73 -78.30
CA ALA A 619 1.42 21.54 -77.88
C ALA A 619 1.90 20.31 -78.69
N PRO A 620 2.03 19.13 -78.06
CA PRO A 620 2.51 17.93 -78.74
C PRO A 620 1.56 17.52 -79.88
N THR A 621 2.13 17.04 -80.98
CA THR A 621 1.36 16.58 -82.15
C THR A 621 0.87 15.14 -82.05
N PHE A 622 1.19 14.46 -80.95
CA PHE A 622 0.84 13.06 -80.67
C PHE A 622 -0.19 12.97 -79.54
N ALA A 623 -0.85 11.81 -79.43
CA ALA A 623 -1.85 11.53 -78.40
C ALA A 623 -1.25 11.67 -76.99
N VAL A 624 -2.02 12.29 -76.09
CA VAL A 624 -1.60 12.60 -74.71
C VAL A 624 -2.55 11.91 -73.73
N PRO A 625 -2.35 10.61 -73.43
CA PRO A 625 -3.34 9.75 -72.77
C PRO A 625 -3.72 10.16 -71.34
N LEU A 626 -2.95 11.06 -70.71
CA LEU A 626 -3.18 11.55 -69.34
C LEU A 626 -4.01 12.84 -69.27
N LEU A 627 -4.18 13.54 -70.40
CA LEU A 627 -4.83 14.84 -70.45
C LEU A 627 -6.32 14.67 -70.78
N LEU A 628 -7.18 15.35 -70.04
CA LEU A 628 -8.63 15.27 -70.20
C LEU A 628 -9.11 16.27 -71.26
N ASP A 629 -10.30 16.01 -71.81
CA ASP A 629 -10.95 16.96 -72.73
C ASP A 629 -11.01 18.36 -72.13
N GLY A 630 -10.70 19.38 -72.93
CA GLY A 630 -10.65 20.77 -72.48
C GLY A 630 -9.35 21.18 -71.79
N THR A 631 -8.37 20.28 -71.60
CA THR A 631 -7.03 20.65 -71.14
C THR A 631 -6.45 21.75 -72.03
N ARG A 632 -5.84 22.78 -71.44
CA ARG A 632 -5.23 23.89 -72.17
C ARG A 632 -3.71 23.75 -72.22
N TRP A 633 -3.12 24.21 -73.32
CA TRP A 633 -1.67 24.36 -73.45
C TRP A 633 -1.39 25.79 -73.81
N ASN A 634 -0.69 26.50 -72.93
CA ASN A 634 -0.33 27.89 -73.16
C ASN A 634 1.18 28.00 -73.27
N ARG A 635 1.63 28.64 -74.35
CA ARG A 635 3.03 29.01 -74.47
C ARG A 635 3.31 30.29 -73.69
N LYS A 636 4.49 30.38 -73.08
CA LYS A 636 4.96 31.62 -72.45
C LYS A 636 5.14 32.74 -73.47
N VAL A 637 5.51 32.39 -74.70
CA VAL A 637 5.66 33.30 -75.84
C VAL A 637 4.96 32.74 -77.08
N PRO A 638 4.38 33.58 -77.95
CA PRO A 638 3.75 33.10 -79.18
C PRO A 638 4.72 32.32 -80.08
N ASN A 639 4.19 31.36 -80.84
CA ASN A 639 4.94 30.62 -81.84
C ASN A 639 5.17 31.45 -83.12
N SER A 640 5.89 30.89 -84.10
CA SER A 640 6.18 31.56 -85.37
C SER A 640 4.92 32.00 -86.13
N ASP A 641 3.81 31.30 -85.92
CA ASP A 641 2.50 31.59 -86.55
C ASP A 641 1.64 32.55 -85.72
N GLY A 642 2.15 33.04 -84.58
CA GLY A 642 1.48 33.95 -83.66
C GLY A 642 0.54 33.29 -82.65
N TYR A 643 0.41 31.96 -82.63
CA TYR A 643 -0.42 31.25 -81.66
C TYR A 643 0.29 31.09 -80.32
N TYR A 644 -0.45 31.22 -79.21
CA TYR A 644 0.09 31.05 -77.86
C TYR A 644 -0.79 30.19 -76.94
N GLY A 645 -1.92 29.67 -77.44
CA GLY A 645 -2.84 28.85 -76.66
C GLY A 645 -3.54 27.80 -77.50
N TRP A 646 -3.67 26.59 -76.96
CA TRP A 646 -4.38 25.45 -77.53
C TRP A 646 -5.32 24.79 -76.52
N VAL A 647 -6.36 24.12 -77.00
CA VAL A 647 -7.23 23.25 -76.22
C VAL A 647 -7.18 21.82 -76.75
N PHE A 648 -7.07 20.86 -75.85
CA PHE A 648 -7.11 19.44 -76.18
C PHE A 648 -8.55 18.97 -76.37
N LYS A 649 -8.78 18.25 -77.47
CA LYS A 649 -10.04 17.57 -77.76
C LYS A 649 -9.84 16.07 -77.68
N ALA A 650 -10.36 15.46 -76.62
CA ALA A 650 -10.15 14.03 -76.35
C ALA A 650 -10.82 13.15 -77.41
N ALA A 651 -11.98 13.55 -77.93
CA ALA A 651 -12.70 12.79 -78.95
C ALA A 651 -11.94 12.62 -80.27
N THR A 652 -11.05 13.57 -80.60
CA THR A 652 -10.26 13.56 -81.84
C THR A 652 -8.76 13.43 -81.58
N GLU A 653 -8.35 13.36 -80.30
CA GLU A 653 -6.96 13.39 -79.84
C GLU A 653 -6.12 14.54 -80.43
N GLN A 654 -6.75 15.69 -80.67
CA GLN A 654 -6.12 16.84 -81.33
C GLN A 654 -6.04 18.08 -80.44
N TRP A 655 -5.02 18.90 -80.69
CA TRP A 655 -4.87 20.23 -80.12
C TRP A 655 -5.39 21.29 -81.09
N LEU A 656 -6.42 22.03 -80.68
CA LEU A 656 -6.99 23.12 -81.47
C LEU A 656 -6.49 24.47 -80.95
N PRO A 657 -5.98 25.36 -81.81
CA PRO A 657 -5.56 26.70 -81.37
C PRO A 657 -6.77 27.51 -80.90
N ILE A 658 -6.60 28.21 -79.78
CA ILE A 658 -7.65 29.05 -79.16
C ILE A 658 -7.23 30.50 -78.96
N SER A 659 -5.93 30.81 -79.06
CA SER A 659 -5.41 32.15 -78.83
C SER A 659 -4.26 32.48 -79.81
N LYS A 660 -4.39 33.62 -80.50
CA LYS A 660 -3.42 34.16 -81.47
C LYS A 660 -3.15 35.64 -81.17
N VAL A 661 -1.90 36.08 -81.27
CA VAL A 661 -1.58 37.52 -81.27
C VAL A 661 -2.05 38.09 -82.61
N VAL A 662 -2.98 39.04 -82.56
CA VAL A 662 -3.34 39.85 -83.72
C VAL A 662 -2.30 40.97 -83.77
N VAL A 663 -1.46 40.95 -84.80
CA VAL A 663 -0.50 42.02 -85.08
C VAL A 663 -1.25 43.22 -85.63
#